data_AF-A0A7X5XN11-F1
#
_entry.id   AF-A0A7X5XN11-F1
#
_cell.length_a   1.000
_cell.length_b   1.000
_cell.length_c   1.000
_cell.angle_alpha   90.00
_cell.angle_beta   90.00
_cell.angle_gamma   90.00
#
_symmetry.space_group_name_H-M   'P 1'
#
loop_
_entity.id
_entity.type
_entity.pdbx_description
1 polymer ?
#
loop_
_entity_poly.entity_id
_entity_poly.type
_entity_poly.pdbx_seq_one_letter_code
_entity_poly.pdbx_strand_id
1 'polypeptide(L)'
;MFQQTARARPFWLATASGVALATCPVMAQTSEESTPTEEAAGTPDLQTPDVVPTTSDAPDTASEQQIGFAADNLNYDGDSEVVVAEGNVQMNREAIEMRADKVTWNRQTGQVFAEGNVMIKNPEGDIAYGDKIELTDTLRDGVVENLLVVLDNGSRLAAVKGTRFDNGNIELENAAYTPCPVEDDEGCPKNPSWQVRAVRVLYDRAKNKVRYKGARIEIFGLPLIPLPGLSHSINNEPSSGILVPEIRLDRSNGFEIAVPYYLRIAPDRDMTITPHVYTDAAPMLEGEFRALTDIGSFRINGYATYGSLVPLVGEAPDTQKRFRGYLESAGKFQFDPRWSLTYSGRVATDRTFMRRYDISRDDRLRSTFELERIGSNSYLSIAGWATQTLRVNDIQGQQPIALPIIDYRQRLDDPIFGGQFELQLNTLAIGRTAGQDTQRAFAGAQWNLRGLTGLGQEVTLTALVRGDVYHSDENLLTAIPGYRGKSGWQARAIAAVAADMRWPFIGEFAGGTQTLTPRVQVVATPPIKNLDIPNEDSRAFDLEDSNLFAINRFNGHDRFEDGARITYGLEWNYSRPGFNINSIVGQSYRLTDKPSLFPDGTGLTDRSSDIVGRTTIAYRDFLRLTHRYRLDKDNLAVRRNEFDATIGSRSTYAVVGYSRLNRDILLLGEDLQDREEVRAGGRVAFAKHWSLFGSAIVDLTQQRDDPLSGADGFEPIRHRLGLAYDDDCLSIALTWRRDYADTGDARRGNSFSFRIAFRNLGF
;
A
#
# COMPACT_ATOMS: atom_id res chain seq x y z
N MET A 1 14.20 -36.24 8.77
CA MET A 1 14.80 -37.31 9.60
C MET A 1 15.85 -36.67 10.49
N PHE A 2 15.46 -36.21 11.68
CA PHE A 2 16.36 -35.91 12.82
C PHE A 2 15.45 -35.91 14.06
N GLN A 3 15.41 -37.06 14.72
CA GLN A 3 14.91 -37.21 16.08
C GLN A 3 16.04 -36.80 17.02
N GLN A 4 15.78 -35.91 17.98
CA GLN A 4 16.34 -36.10 19.31
C GLN A 4 15.45 -35.46 20.36
N THR A 5 15.17 -36.30 21.35
CA THR A 5 14.25 -36.17 22.47
C THR A 5 14.84 -35.33 23.61
N ALA A 6 14.03 -34.46 24.21
CA ALA A 6 14.21 -34.10 25.62
C ALA A 6 12.82 -33.90 26.27
N ARG A 7 12.59 -34.69 27.32
CA ARG A 7 11.38 -34.75 28.14
C ARG A 7 11.30 -33.52 29.07
N ALA A 8 10.12 -32.93 29.20
CA ALA A 8 9.68 -32.29 30.43
C ALA A 8 8.15 -32.46 30.60
N ARG A 9 7.72 -32.58 31.86
CA ARG A 9 6.52 -33.25 32.37
C ARG A 9 5.18 -32.50 32.15
N PRO A 10 4.04 -33.22 32.21
CA PRO A 10 2.71 -32.69 31.93
C PRO A 10 2.07 -32.05 33.15
N PHE A 11 1.37 -30.93 32.95
CA PHE A 11 0.30 -30.49 33.85
C PHE A 11 -1.04 -30.99 33.29
N TRP A 12 -1.75 -31.75 34.13
CA TRP A 12 -3.09 -32.26 33.91
C TRP A 12 -4.16 -31.24 34.33
N LEU A 13 -5.38 -31.51 33.84
CA LEU A 13 -6.70 -31.01 34.26
C LEU A 13 -7.17 -29.71 33.58
N ALA A 14 -8.40 -29.60 33.06
CA ALA A 14 -9.52 -30.54 32.97
C ALA A 14 -10.46 -30.09 31.85
N THR A 15 -11.01 -31.09 31.16
CA THR A 15 -12.23 -31.00 30.36
C THR A 15 -13.45 -30.73 31.23
N ALA A 16 -14.32 -29.82 30.81
CA ALA A 16 -15.74 -29.89 31.15
C ALA A 16 -16.58 -29.20 30.05
N SER A 17 -17.13 -30.03 29.18
CA SER A 17 -18.24 -29.73 28.29
C SER A 17 -19.48 -29.34 29.10
N GLY A 18 -20.31 -28.45 28.56
CA GLY A 18 -21.60 -28.12 29.15
C GLY A 18 -22.48 -27.29 28.21
N VAL A 19 -23.04 -27.94 27.19
CA VAL A 19 -24.20 -27.47 26.43
C VAL A 19 -25.44 -27.70 27.30
N ALA A 20 -26.26 -26.67 27.52
CA ALA A 20 -27.68 -26.83 27.84
C ALA A 20 -28.46 -25.57 27.46
N LEU A 21 -29.27 -25.71 26.42
CA LEU A 21 -30.39 -24.86 26.06
C LEU A 21 -31.44 -24.89 27.18
N ALA A 22 -32.02 -23.73 27.54
CA ALA A 22 -33.31 -23.65 28.19
C ALA A 22 -34.02 -22.36 27.75
N THR A 23 -34.91 -22.55 26.78
CA THR A 23 -36.01 -21.65 26.41
C THR A 23 -37.05 -21.61 27.53
N CYS A 24 -37.47 -20.41 27.96
CA CYS A 24 -38.75 -20.20 28.65
C CYS A 24 -39.45 -19.00 28.02
N PRO A 25 -40.69 -19.15 27.52
CA PRO A 25 -41.51 -18.03 27.08
C PRO A 25 -42.24 -17.46 28.30
N VAL A 26 -42.17 -16.16 28.50
CA VAL A 26 -43.09 -15.45 29.40
C VAL A 26 -44.09 -14.71 28.52
N MET A 27 -45.30 -15.26 28.45
CA MET A 27 -46.49 -14.47 28.15
C MET A 27 -46.83 -13.66 29.41
N ALA A 28 -46.88 -12.34 29.29
CA ALA A 28 -47.54 -11.48 30.25
C ALA A 28 -48.61 -10.68 29.51
N GLN A 29 -49.86 -10.90 29.90
CA GLN A 29 -51.02 -10.12 29.48
C GLN A 29 -50.99 -8.74 30.15
N THR A 30 -51.23 -7.74 29.30
CA THR A 30 -51.84 -6.42 29.51
C THR A 30 -52.33 -6.06 30.92
N SER A 31 -51.75 -4.98 31.45
CA SER A 31 -52.47 -4.00 32.27
C SER A 31 -52.08 -2.60 31.77
N GLU A 32 -53.02 -1.90 31.14
CA GLU A 32 -52.93 -0.47 30.86
C GLU A 32 -52.99 0.27 32.20
N GLU A 33 -51.86 0.80 32.62
CA GLU A 33 -51.79 1.82 33.65
C GLU A 33 -51.01 2.99 33.06
N SER A 34 -51.73 4.09 32.83
CA SER A 34 -51.20 5.33 32.26
C SER A 34 -50.22 5.97 33.26
N THR A 35 -48.93 5.68 33.10
CA THR A 35 -47.86 6.46 33.71
C THR A 35 -47.75 7.82 33.01
N PRO A 36 -47.56 8.91 33.76
CA PRO A 36 -47.30 10.21 33.16
C PRO A 36 -45.97 10.14 32.40
N THR A 37 -45.95 10.74 31.23
CA THR A 37 -44.78 10.91 30.37
C THR A 37 -43.66 11.56 31.20
N GLU A 38 -42.71 10.75 31.65
CA GLU A 38 -41.43 11.21 32.15
C GLU A 38 -40.70 11.85 30.95
N GLU A 39 -40.44 13.15 31.02
CA GLU A 39 -39.64 13.89 30.05
C GLU A 39 -38.39 13.07 29.71
N ALA A 40 -38.23 12.76 28.43
CA ALA A 40 -37.02 12.13 27.93
C ALA A 40 -35.82 12.97 28.39
N ALA A 41 -34.96 12.39 29.22
CA ALA A 41 -33.65 12.96 29.52
C ALA A 41 -33.01 13.44 28.20
N GLY A 42 -32.71 14.74 28.15
CA GLY A 42 -32.38 15.46 26.92
C GLY A 42 -31.37 14.73 26.03
N THR A 43 -31.63 14.73 24.74
CA THR A 43 -30.64 14.24 23.77
C THR A 43 -29.60 15.34 23.58
N PRO A 44 -28.28 15.07 23.68
CA PRO A 44 -27.26 16.09 23.47
C PRO A 44 -27.37 16.65 22.06
N ASP A 45 -27.41 17.97 21.93
CA ASP A 45 -27.45 18.67 20.64
C ASP A 45 -26.04 19.04 20.19
N LEU A 46 -25.67 18.62 18.97
CA LEU A 46 -24.38 18.90 18.35
C LEU A 46 -24.42 20.16 17.45
N GLN A 47 -25.59 20.79 17.29
CA GLN A 47 -25.79 21.97 16.45
C GLN A 47 -25.42 23.26 17.18
N THR A 48 -25.07 24.28 16.41
CA THR A 48 -24.58 25.56 16.94
C THR A 48 -25.75 26.37 17.51
N PRO A 49 -25.68 26.89 18.74
CA PRO A 49 -26.68 27.84 19.23
C PRO A 49 -26.59 29.15 18.43
N ASP A 50 -27.72 29.82 18.21
CA ASP A 50 -27.82 31.13 17.53
C ASP A 50 -27.21 32.26 18.40
N VAL A 51 -25.90 32.24 18.62
CA VAL A 51 -25.18 33.33 19.31
C VAL A 51 -24.52 34.22 18.26
N VAL A 52 -25.06 35.43 18.08
CA VAL A 52 -24.49 36.42 17.16
C VAL A 52 -23.18 36.96 17.75
N PRO A 53 -22.05 36.91 17.03
CA PRO A 53 -20.80 37.49 17.50
C PRO A 53 -20.89 39.02 17.52
N THR A 54 -20.79 39.61 18.71
CA THR A 54 -20.58 41.04 18.93
C THR A 54 -19.11 41.30 19.30
N THR A 55 -18.58 42.47 18.94
CA THR A 55 -17.24 42.91 19.36
C THR A 55 -17.15 42.98 20.88
N SER A 56 -16.04 42.48 21.45
CA SER A 56 -15.83 42.50 22.91
C SER A 56 -15.64 43.94 23.39
N ASP A 57 -16.49 44.39 24.31
CA ASP A 57 -16.38 45.68 25.02
C ASP A 57 -15.60 45.55 26.35
N ALA A 58 -15.25 44.31 26.75
CA ALA A 58 -14.43 44.07 27.93
C ALA A 58 -12.98 44.55 27.70
N PRO A 59 -12.38 45.32 28.64
CA PRO A 59 -11.04 45.88 28.48
C PRO A 59 -9.95 44.79 28.57
N ASP A 60 -8.87 44.94 27.80
CA ASP A 60 -7.69 44.08 27.94
C ASP A 60 -6.98 44.32 29.28
N THR A 61 -6.77 43.26 30.06
CA THR A 61 -6.13 43.34 31.38
C THR A 61 -4.62 43.19 31.31
N ALA A 62 -3.88 44.00 32.07
CA ALA A 62 -2.42 44.01 32.09
C ALA A 62 -1.77 42.97 33.04
N SER A 63 -2.55 42.22 33.81
CA SER A 63 -2.08 41.28 34.83
C SER A 63 -2.88 39.97 34.84
N GLU A 64 -2.19 38.84 35.03
CA GLU A 64 -2.75 37.47 35.14
C GLU A 64 -3.79 37.28 36.27
N GLN A 65 -3.87 38.24 37.21
CA GLN A 65 -4.81 38.22 38.33
C GLN A 65 -6.05 39.10 38.11
N GLN A 66 -6.13 39.83 37.00
CA GLN A 66 -7.25 40.72 36.69
C GLN A 66 -8.18 40.07 35.67
N ILE A 67 -9.48 40.29 35.84
CA ILE A 67 -10.52 39.88 34.88
C ILE A 67 -11.08 41.18 34.29
N GLY A 68 -11.02 41.32 32.98
CA GLY A 68 -11.70 42.41 32.29
C GLY A 68 -13.17 42.03 32.18
N PHE A 69 -14.03 43.01 32.42
CA PHE A 69 -15.46 42.76 32.65
C PHE A 69 -16.28 43.90 32.06
N ALA A 70 -17.32 43.58 31.30
CA ALA A 70 -18.32 44.50 30.77
C ALA A 70 -19.72 43.88 30.88
N ALA A 71 -20.74 44.68 31.21
CA ALA A 71 -22.15 44.30 31.25
C ALA A 71 -23.03 45.54 31.14
N ASP A 72 -24.29 45.37 30.74
CA ASP A 72 -25.26 46.47 30.63
C ASP A 72 -25.66 47.01 32.00
N ASN A 73 -25.84 46.12 32.98
CA ASN A 73 -26.18 46.46 34.37
C ASN A 73 -25.31 45.68 35.35
N LEU A 74 -24.88 46.35 36.42
CA LEU A 74 -24.16 45.77 37.54
C LEU A 74 -24.84 46.17 38.84
N ASN A 75 -25.28 45.18 39.62
CA ASN A 75 -25.88 45.36 40.93
C ASN A 75 -25.01 44.69 42.00
N TYR A 76 -24.83 45.35 43.13
CA TYR A 76 -24.08 44.81 44.27
C TYR A 76 -24.95 44.87 45.52
N ASP A 77 -25.25 43.71 46.08
CA ASP A 77 -25.90 43.60 47.38
C ASP A 77 -24.83 43.48 48.47
N GLY A 78 -24.69 44.54 49.27
CA GLY A 78 -23.70 44.63 50.34
C GLY A 78 -24.00 43.77 51.56
N ASP A 79 -25.26 43.38 51.80
CA ASP A 79 -25.64 42.57 52.97
C ASP A 79 -25.40 41.08 52.72
N SER A 80 -25.63 40.62 51.48
CA SER A 80 -25.38 39.24 51.05
C SER A 80 -24.01 39.03 50.38
N GLU A 81 -23.26 40.10 50.14
CA GLU A 81 -22.00 40.14 49.36
C GLU A 81 -22.12 39.47 47.97
N VAL A 82 -23.28 39.62 47.32
CA VAL A 82 -23.55 39.07 45.99
C VAL A 82 -23.43 40.17 44.93
N VAL A 83 -22.61 39.92 43.91
CA VAL A 83 -22.49 40.76 42.70
C VAL A 83 -23.34 40.12 41.61
N VAL A 84 -24.26 40.88 41.01
CA VAL A 84 -25.09 40.43 39.88
C VAL A 84 -24.85 41.33 38.69
N ALA A 85 -24.37 40.75 37.61
CA ALA A 85 -24.24 41.38 36.31
C ALA A 85 -25.30 40.86 35.35
N GLU A 86 -25.99 41.76 34.65
CA GLU A 86 -27.09 41.42 33.74
C GLU A 86 -27.01 42.22 32.45
N GLY A 87 -27.31 41.56 31.33
CA GLY A 87 -27.29 42.13 30.00
C GLY A 87 -25.90 42.08 29.38
N ASN A 88 -25.77 41.24 28.34
CA ASN A 88 -24.60 41.15 27.46
C ASN A 88 -23.26 41.08 28.21
N VAL A 89 -23.21 40.24 29.26
CA VAL A 89 -22.04 40.13 30.14
C VAL A 89 -20.87 39.53 29.37
N GLN A 90 -19.75 40.21 29.38
CA GLN A 90 -18.51 39.81 28.72
C GLN A 90 -17.37 39.85 29.72
N MET A 91 -16.57 38.78 29.75
CA MET A 91 -15.43 38.63 30.64
C MET A 91 -14.24 38.15 29.83
N ASN A 92 -13.04 38.67 30.09
CA ASN A 92 -11.82 38.21 29.45
C ASN A 92 -10.68 38.05 30.47
N ARG A 93 -9.90 36.97 30.32
CA ARG A 93 -8.70 36.69 31.12
C ARG A 93 -7.72 35.81 30.34
N GLU A 94 -6.46 36.20 30.24
CA GLU A 94 -5.40 35.37 29.60
C GLU A 94 -5.77 34.84 28.19
N ALA A 95 -6.44 35.68 27.38
CA ALA A 95 -6.98 35.35 26.06
C ALA A 95 -8.11 34.29 26.04
N ILE A 96 -8.67 33.95 27.21
CA ILE A 96 -9.96 33.26 27.33
C ILE A 96 -11.05 34.33 27.35
N GLU A 97 -11.99 34.24 26.43
CA GLU A 97 -13.16 35.11 26.33
C GLU A 97 -14.38 34.36 26.82
N MET A 98 -15.21 35.00 27.65
CA MET A 98 -16.47 34.45 28.14
C MET A 98 -17.59 35.45 27.94
N ARG A 99 -18.76 34.96 27.54
CA ARG A 99 -19.99 35.72 27.37
C ARG A 99 -21.15 35.00 28.06
N ALA A 100 -22.08 35.75 28.66
CA ALA A 100 -23.32 35.23 29.22
C ALA A 100 -24.39 36.34 29.30
N ASP A 101 -25.66 35.98 29.48
CA ASP A 101 -26.74 36.96 29.68
C ASP A 101 -26.76 37.50 31.12
N LYS A 102 -26.40 36.66 32.09
CA LYS A 102 -26.32 37.01 33.50
C LYS A 102 -25.16 36.29 34.19
N VAL A 103 -24.42 37.00 35.05
CA VAL A 103 -23.38 36.43 35.91
C VAL A 103 -23.61 36.86 37.36
N THR A 104 -23.72 35.91 38.27
CA THR A 104 -23.90 36.12 39.70
C THR A 104 -22.69 35.58 40.46
N TRP A 105 -22.01 36.43 41.23
CA TRP A 105 -20.86 36.04 42.04
C TRP A 105 -21.16 36.24 43.52
N ASN A 106 -21.17 35.15 44.28
CA ASN A 106 -21.27 35.18 45.72
C ASN A 106 -19.86 35.23 46.33
N ARG A 107 -19.51 36.36 46.98
CA ARG A 107 -18.17 36.55 47.53
C ARG A 107 -17.93 35.79 48.83
N GLN A 108 -18.98 35.39 49.55
CA GLN A 108 -18.86 34.59 50.78
C GLN A 108 -18.53 33.13 50.49
N THR A 109 -19.21 32.54 49.50
CA THR A 109 -19.01 31.13 49.11
C THR A 109 -17.98 30.95 48.00
N GLY A 110 -17.62 32.05 47.30
CA GLY A 110 -16.76 32.02 46.13
C GLY A 110 -17.45 31.52 44.86
N GLN A 111 -18.73 31.16 44.88
CA GLN A 111 -19.43 30.60 43.72
C GLN A 111 -19.76 31.68 42.68
N VAL A 112 -19.53 31.36 41.41
CA VAL A 112 -19.87 32.18 40.25
C VAL A 112 -20.86 31.39 39.39
N PHE A 113 -22.05 31.95 39.16
CA PHE A 113 -23.08 31.37 38.29
C PHE A 113 -23.20 32.22 37.04
N ALA A 114 -23.01 31.62 35.86
CA ALA A 114 -23.33 32.25 34.59
C ALA A 114 -24.54 31.55 33.97
N GLU A 115 -25.52 32.34 33.54
CA GLU A 115 -26.81 31.86 33.03
C GLU A 115 -27.17 32.58 31.73
N GLY A 116 -27.69 31.82 30.76
CA GLY A 116 -28.15 32.30 29.47
C GLY A 116 -27.02 32.51 28.44
N ASN A 117 -27.13 31.82 27.31
CA ASN A 117 -26.22 31.94 26.15
C ASN A 117 -24.73 31.96 26.53
N VAL A 118 -24.31 31.08 27.45
CA VAL A 118 -22.94 31.09 27.96
C VAL A 118 -22.03 30.58 26.86
N MET A 119 -21.00 31.35 26.52
CA MET A 119 -19.99 30.99 25.51
C MET A 119 -18.61 31.27 26.07
N ILE A 120 -17.70 30.32 25.96
CA ILE A 120 -16.30 30.43 26.39
C ILE A 120 -15.42 30.05 25.21
N LYS A 121 -14.50 30.94 24.83
CA LYS A 121 -13.52 30.71 23.77
C LYS A 121 -12.11 30.68 24.35
N ASN A 122 -11.34 29.64 24.01
CA ASN A 122 -9.96 29.52 24.43
C ASN A 122 -8.98 30.19 23.40
N PRO A 123 -7.70 30.38 23.76
CA PRO A 123 -6.71 30.94 22.84
C PRO A 123 -6.40 30.07 21.61
N GLU A 124 -6.72 28.77 21.68
CA GLU A 124 -6.48 27.78 20.63
C GLU A 124 -7.56 27.83 19.53
N GLY A 125 -8.69 28.50 19.79
CA GLY A 125 -9.81 28.67 18.86
C GLY A 125 -11.04 27.81 19.15
N ASP A 126 -10.98 26.92 20.15
CA ASP A 126 -12.12 26.10 20.58
C ASP A 126 -13.16 26.96 21.30
N ILE A 127 -14.43 26.66 21.05
CA ILE A 127 -15.56 27.37 21.64
C ILE A 127 -16.46 26.39 22.38
N ALA A 128 -16.70 26.65 23.66
CA ALA A 128 -17.64 25.92 24.50
C ALA A 128 -18.90 26.77 24.74
N TYR A 129 -20.07 26.16 24.61
CA TYR A 129 -21.37 26.75 24.88
C TYR A 129 -22.07 26.00 26.03
N GLY A 130 -22.92 26.70 26.77
CA GLY A 130 -23.78 26.10 27.79
C GLY A 130 -24.90 27.04 28.23
N ASP A 131 -25.96 26.48 28.81
CA ASP A 131 -27.10 27.27 29.30
C ASP A 131 -26.84 27.85 30.69
N LYS A 132 -26.17 27.04 31.53
CA LYS A 132 -25.83 27.38 32.90
C LYS A 132 -24.47 26.81 33.25
N ILE A 133 -23.61 27.65 33.81
CA ILE A 133 -22.30 27.28 34.30
C ILE A 133 -22.20 27.69 35.77
N GLU A 134 -21.93 26.74 36.65
CA GLU A 134 -21.51 26.99 38.03
C GLU A 134 -19.99 26.84 38.10
N LEU A 135 -19.30 27.89 38.52
CA LEU A 135 -17.84 27.94 38.69
C LEU A 135 -17.49 28.26 40.16
N THR A 136 -16.28 27.89 40.57
CA THR A 136 -15.67 28.37 41.82
C THR A 136 -14.96 29.73 41.62
N ASP A 137 -14.48 30.34 42.71
CA ASP A 137 -13.80 31.64 42.72
C ASP A 137 -12.51 31.66 41.88
N THR A 138 -11.90 30.48 41.72
CA THR A 138 -10.76 30.27 40.83
C THR A 138 -11.13 30.25 39.34
N LEU A 139 -12.43 30.20 39.00
CA LEU A 139 -13.00 30.03 37.66
C LEU A 139 -12.51 28.78 36.91
N ARG A 140 -12.00 27.78 37.63
CA ARG A 140 -11.36 26.59 37.03
C ARG A 140 -12.20 25.32 37.12
N ASP A 141 -13.05 25.22 38.13
CA ASP A 141 -13.82 24.02 38.47
C ASP A 141 -15.31 24.35 38.41
N GLY A 142 -16.13 23.41 37.94
CA GLY A 142 -17.52 23.73 37.69
C GLY A 142 -18.39 22.67 37.03
N VAL A 143 -19.70 22.94 37.02
CA VAL A 143 -20.73 22.15 36.36
C VAL A 143 -21.34 22.98 35.23
N VAL A 144 -21.46 22.37 34.05
CA VAL A 144 -22.12 22.96 32.87
C VAL A 144 -23.32 22.12 32.51
N GLU A 145 -24.48 22.76 32.33
CA GLU A 145 -25.68 22.15 31.75
C GLU A 145 -25.76 22.45 30.24
N ASN A 146 -26.16 21.45 29.44
CA ASN A 146 -26.24 21.50 27.98
C ASN A 146 -24.94 22.00 27.33
N LEU A 147 -23.83 21.32 27.67
CA LEU A 147 -22.51 21.62 27.15
C LEU A 147 -22.41 21.27 25.66
N LEU A 148 -21.95 22.19 24.83
CA LEU A 148 -21.47 21.95 23.48
C LEU A 148 -20.05 22.49 23.33
N VAL A 149 -19.15 21.72 22.76
CA VAL A 149 -17.78 22.12 22.45
C VAL A 149 -17.57 21.96 20.95
N VAL A 150 -17.17 23.04 20.30
CA VAL A 150 -16.76 23.10 18.90
C VAL A 150 -15.24 23.29 18.87
N LEU A 151 -14.53 22.30 18.35
CA LEU A 151 -13.08 22.32 18.24
C LEU A 151 -12.63 23.06 16.97
N ASP A 152 -11.42 23.63 16.97
CA ASP A 152 -10.86 24.33 15.80
C ASP A 152 -10.83 23.48 14.52
N ASN A 153 -10.67 22.16 14.66
CA ASN A 153 -10.70 21.21 13.55
C ASN A 153 -12.12 20.87 13.02
N GLY A 154 -13.16 21.53 13.54
CA GLY A 154 -14.56 21.33 13.18
C GLY A 154 -15.26 20.15 13.88
N SER A 155 -14.57 19.38 14.70
CA SER A 155 -15.18 18.31 15.49
C SER A 155 -16.06 18.88 16.60
N ARG A 156 -17.15 18.19 16.93
CA ARG A 156 -18.11 18.62 17.94
C ARG A 156 -18.33 17.58 19.03
N LEU A 157 -18.45 18.06 20.26
CA LEU A 157 -18.75 17.26 21.45
C LEU A 157 -19.90 17.93 22.20
N ALA A 158 -20.96 17.19 22.48
CA ALA A 158 -22.10 17.67 23.26
C ALA A 158 -22.36 16.78 24.46
N ALA A 159 -22.85 17.34 25.56
CA ALA A 159 -23.24 16.59 26.76
C ALA A 159 -24.39 17.28 27.49
N VAL A 160 -25.29 16.50 28.09
CA VAL A 160 -26.37 17.06 28.93
C VAL A 160 -25.80 17.74 30.17
N LYS A 161 -24.75 17.15 30.75
CA LYS A 161 -24.08 17.69 31.93
C LYS A 161 -22.59 17.43 31.85
N GLY A 162 -21.78 18.47 32.05
CA GLY A 162 -20.32 18.39 32.20
C GLY A 162 -19.92 18.77 33.61
N THR A 163 -19.01 18.02 34.22
CA THR A 163 -18.43 18.34 35.54
C THR A 163 -16.92 18.33 35.43
N ARG A 164 -16.27 19.40 35.86
CA ARG A 164 -14.82 19.47 35.99
C ARG A 164 -14.44 19.43 37.46
N PHE A 165 -13.62 18.47 37.82
CA PHE A 165 -13.13 18.28 39.19
C PHE A 165 -11.80 19.02 39.40
N ASP A 166 -11.48 19.34 40.66
CA ASP A 166 -10.29 20.09 41.10
C ASP A 166 -8.96 19.48 40.64
N ASN A 167 -8.93 18.16 40.42
CA ASN A 167 -7.77 17.45 39.89
C ASN A 167 -7.59 17.63 38.37
N GLY A 168 -8.46 18.40 37.72
CA GLY A 168 -8.51 18.65 36.29
C GLY A 168 -9.18 17.55 35.47
N ASN A 169 -9.76 16.52 36.10
CA ASN A 169 -10.53 15.51 35.40
C ASN A 169 -11.88 16.10 34.96
N ILE A 170 -12.38 15.62 33.82
CA ILE A 170 -13.67 16.03 33.29
C ILE A 170 -14.56 14.81 33.17
N GLU A 171 -15.80 14.96 33.57
CA GLU A 171 -16.86 13.98 33.40
C GLU A 171 -18.00 14.59 32.60
N LEU A 172 -18.47 13.84 31.61
CA LEU A 172 -19.64 14.20 30.81
C LEU A 172 -20.69 13.11 30.97
N GLU A 173 -21.91 13.52 31.29
CA GLU A 173 -23.08 12.65 31.35
C GLU A 173 -23.91 12.80 30.07
N ASN A 174 -24.30 11.65 29.50
CA ASN A 174 -24.96 11.56 28.20
C ASN A 174 -24.25 12.42 27.16
N ALA A 175 -23.09 11.97 26.69
CA ALA A 175 -22.29 12.73 25.74
C ALA A 175 -22.42 12.15 24.31
N ALA A 176 -22.31 13.04 23.32
CA ALA A 176 -22.18 12.73 21.91
C ALA A 176 -20.89 13.36 21.36
N TYR A 177 -20.20 12.65 20.47
CA TYR A 177 -19.01 13.15 19.77
C TYR A 177 -19.09 12.80 18.29
N THR A 178 -18.78 13.77 17.43
CA THR A 178 -18.61 13.54 15.99
C THR A 178 -17.50 14.42 15.42
N PRO A 179 -16.62 13.87 14.56
CA PRO A 179 -15.72 14.65 13.72
C PRO A 179 -16.35 14.97 12.35
N CYS A 180 -17.60 14.55 12.11
CA CYS A 180 -18.30 14.83 10.86
C CYS A 180 -18.85 16.26 10.87
N PRO A 181 -18.91 16.92 9.70
CA PRO A 181 -19.69 18.14 9.54
C PRO A 181 -21.17 17.90 9.93
N VAL A 182 -21.73 18.82 10.71
CA VAL A 182 -23.15 18.85 11.11
C VAL A 182 -23.94 19.94 10.39
N GLU A 183 -23.32 20.57 9.40
CA GLU A 183 -23.92 21.54 8.50
C GLU A 183 -23.64 21.08 7.06
N ASP A 184 -24.54 21.38 6.13
CA ASP A 184 -24.31 21.17 4.70
C ASP A 184 -23.57 22.35 4.04
N ASP A 185 -23.35 22.29 2.73
CA ASP A 185 -22.61 23.33 2.01
C ASP A 185 -23.38 24.67 1.98
N GLU A 186 -24.70 24.62 2.22
CA GLU A 186 -25.60 25.76 2.31
C GLU A 186 -25.72 26.31 3.76
N GLY A 187 -25.03 25.70 4.73
CA GLY A 187 -25.05 26.09 6.14
C GLY A 187 -26.30 25.64 6.89
N CYS A 188 -27.10 24.72 6.33
CA CYS A 188 -28.27 24.17 7.00
C CYS A 188 -27.88 22.99 7.91
N PRO A 189 -28.55 22.81 9.06
CA PRO A 189 -28.23 21.72 9.97
C PRO A 189 -28.46 20.33 9.36
N LYS A 190 -27.49 19.44 9.53
CA LYS A 190 -27.47 18.06 9.02
C LYS A 190 -27.03 17.08 10.10
N ASN A 191 -27.63 15.89 10.11
CA ASN A 191 -27.15 14.81 10.98
C ASN A 191 -25.76 14.32 10.54
N PRO A 192 -24.82 14.11 11.49
CA PRO A 192 -23.51 13.59 11.17
C PRO A 192 -23.61 12.17 10.61
N SER A 193 -22.75 11.85 9.64
CA SER A 193 -22.71 10.51 9.02
C SER A 193 -22.41 9.42 10.04
N TRP A 194 -21.62 9.73 11.07
CA TRP A 194 -21.48 8.90 12.25
C TRP A 194 -21.21 9.73 13.50
N GLN A 195 -21.54 9.17 14.67
CA GLN A 195 -21.23 9.74 15.97
C GLN A 195 -21.05 8.65 17.03
N VAL A 196 -20.29 8.97 18.08
CA VAL A 196 -20.24 8.16 19.30
C VAL A 196 -21.18 8.77 20.32
N ARG A 197 -22.11 7.97 20.85
CA ARG A 197 -22.90 8.35 22.02
C ARG A 197 -22.50 7.49 23.21
N ALA A 198 -22.35 8.10 24.37
CA ALA A 198 -22.00 7.40 25.60
C ALA A 198 -22.81 7.92 26.78
N VAL A 199 -23.18 7.03 27.68
CA VAL A 199 -23.88 7.39 28.92
C VAL A 199 -22.98 8.21 29.84
N ARG A 200 -21.67 7.92 29.84
CA ARG A 200 -20.69 8.66 30.64
C ARG A 200 -19.34 8.69 29.93
N VAL A 201 -18.70 9.85 29.88
CA VAL A 201 -17.35 10.04 29.34
C VAL A 201 -16.48 10.63 30.43
N LEU A 202 -15.32 10.02 30.65
CA LEU A 202 -14.38 10.38 31.72
C LEU A 202 -13.04 10.73 31.09
N TYR A 203 -12.60 11.96 31.26
CA TYR A 203 -11.27 12.41 30.92
C TYR A 203 -10.38 12.42 32.16
N ASP A 204 -9.30 11.65 32.10
CA ASP A 204 -8.25 11.60 33.11
C ASP A 204 -7.07 12.45 32.63
N ARG A 205 -6.92 13.65 33.22
CA ARG A 205 -5.88 14.63 32.83
C ARG A 205 -4.48 14.11 33.11
N ALA A 206 -4.28 13.36 34.19
CA ALA A 206 -2.97 12.81 34.53
C ALA A 206 -2.49 11.76 33.52
N LYS A 207 -3.42 11.12 32.80
CA LYS A 207 -3.12 10.09 31.79
C LYS A 207 -3.38 10.54 30.35
N ASN A 208 -3.82 11.77 30.13
CA ASN A 208 -4.29 12.29 28.83
C ASN A 208 -5.26 11.33 28.12
N LYS A 209 -6.16 10.68 28.88
CA LYS A 209 -6.96 9.55 28.37
C LYS A 209 -8.46 9.76 28.60
N VAL A 210 -9.24 9.57 27.54
CA VAL A 210 -10.71 9.58 27.57
C VAL A 210 -11.23 8.15 27.63
N ARG A 211 -12.18 7.88 28.51
CA ARG A 211 -12.85 6.57 28.66
C ARG A 211 -14.35 6.74 28.52
N TYR A 212 -14.99 5.83 27.80
CA TYR A 212 -16.42 5.86 27.59
C TYR A 212 -17.11 4.67 28.26
N LYS A 213 -18.23 4.94 28.93
CA LYS A 213 -19.09 3.92 29.53
C LYS A 213 -20.42 3.90 28.78
N GLY A 214 -20.81 2.70 28.33
CA GLY A 214 -22.03 2.53 27.52
C GLY A 214 -21.93 3.22 26.15
N ALA A 215 -20.73 3.26 25.55
CA ALA A 215 -20.55 3.82 24.23
C ALA A 215 -21.24 2.99 23.14
N ARG A 216 -21.85 3.67 22.18
CA ARG A 216 -22.38 3.10 20.94
C ARG A 216 -22.01 3.98 19.76
N ILE A 217 -21.69 3.36 18.62
CA ILE A 217 -21.59 4.08 17.35
C ILE A 217 -22.97 4.11 16.70
N GLU A 218 -23.36 5.31 16.29
CA GLU A 218 -24.50 5.54 15.40
C GLU A 218 -23.96 5.91 14.02
N ILE A 219 -24.45 5.24 12.97
CA ILE A 219 -24.12 5.56 11.57
C ILE A 219 -25.43 5.89 10.87
N PHE A 220 -25.49 7.06 10.23
CA PHE A 220 -26.73 7.60 9.64
C PHE A 220 -27.93 7.55 10.62
N GLY A 221 -27.66 7.82 11.91
CA GLY A 221 -28.67 7.77 12.99
C GLY A 221 -29.06 6.38 13.49
N LEU A 222 -28.53 5.30 12.89
CA LEU A 222 -28.80 3.92 13.32
C LEU A 222 -27.78 3.47 14.37
N PRO A 223 -28.20 3.11 15.60
CA PRO A 223 -27.29 2.55 16.60
C PRO A 223 -26.92 1.12 16.20
N LEU A 224 -25.67 0.91 15.79
CA LEU A 224 -25.24 -0.36 15.20
C LEU A 224 -24.39 -1.19 16.15
N ILE A 225 -23.40 -0.57 16.80
CA ILE A 225 -22.32 -1.32 17.46
C ILE A 225 -22.08 -0.78 18.88
N PRO A 226 -22.35 -1.57 19.94
CA PRO A 226 -21.90 -1.23 21.28
C PRO A 226 -20.38 -1.35 21.35
N LEU A 227 -19.72 -0.37 21.96
CA LEU A 227 -18.26 -0.32 22.12
C LEU A 227 -17.88 -0.43 23.60
N PRO A 228 -17.89 -1.64 24.19
CA PRO A 228 -17.46 -1.81 25.56
C PRO A 228 -15.98 -1.45 25.70
N GLY A 229 -15.66 -0.56 26.64
CA GLY A 229 -14.27 -0.21 26.96
C GLY A 229 -13.56 0.69 25.95
N LEU A 230 -14.31 1.43 25.11
CA LEU A 230 -13.72 2.44 24.23
C LEU A 230 -12.89 3.43 25.06
N SER A 231 -11.67 3.68 24.60
CA SER A 231 -10.81 4.73 25.15
C SER A 231 -9.81 5.20 24.11
N HIS A 232 -9.50 6.49 24.12
CA HIS A 232 -8.50 7.08 23.22
C HIS A 232 -7.69 8.18 23.96
N SER A 233 -6.58 8.59 23.38
CA SER A 233 -5.73 9.68 23.87
C SER A 233 -6.09 10.99 23.15
N ILE A 234 -6.11 12.11 23.87
CA ILE A 234 -6.41 13.44 23.29
C ILE A 234 -5.23 14.01 22.49
N ASN A 235 -3.99 13.58 22.77
CA ASN A 235 -2.79 14.14 22.13
C ASN A 235 -2.48 13.53 20.75
N ASN A 236 -3.47 12.94 20.09
CA ASN A 236 -3.30 12.17 18.84
C ASN A 236 -2.25 11.04 18.96
N GLU A 237 -1.97 10.58 20.18
CA GLU A 237 -1.10 9.44 20.41
C GLU A 237 -1.87 8.14 20.15
N PRO A 238 -1.28 7.19 19.39
CA PRO A 238 -1.92 5.91 19.14
C PRO A 238 -2.27 5.22 20.46
N SER A 239 -3.48 4.67 20.54
CA SER A 239 -3.99 4.03 21.76
C SER A 239 -4.36 2.59 21.49
N SER A 240 -3.97 1.68 22.38
CA SER A 240 -4.32 0.26 22.27
C SER A 240 -5.83 0.06 22.34
N GLY A 241 -6.39 -0.77 21.46
CA GLY A 241 -7.83 -0.99 21.35
C GLY A 241 -8.25 -1.92 20.22
N ILE A 242 -9.54 -2.22 20.17
CA ILE A 242 -10.16 -2.96 19.07
C ILE A 242 -10.29 -2.01 17.88
N LEU A 243 -9.76 -2.44 16.72
CA LEU A 243 -9.95 -1.75 15.45
C LEU A 243 -11.24 -2.23 14.77
N VAL A 244 -11.60 -1.57 13.67
CA VAL A 244 -12.83 -1.90 12.93
C VAL A 244 -12.75 -3.33 12.39
N PRO A 245 -13.76 -4.20 12.67
CA PRO A 245 -13.74 -5.57 12.20
C PRO A 245 -13.95 -5.67 10.69
N GLU A 246 -13.34 -6.68 10.07
CA GLU A 246 -13.54 -7.01 8.66
C GLU A 246 -14.53 -8.17 8.52
N ILE A 247 -15.45 -8.05 7.58
CA ILE A 247 -16.47 -9.06 7.30
C ILE A 247 -16.37 -9.49 5.85
N ARG A 248 -16.28 -10.79 5.63
CA ARG A 248 -16.18 -11.39 4.30
C ARG A 248 -17.03 -12.65 4.21
N LEU A 249 -17.52 -12.93 3.02
CA LEU A 249 -18.16 -14.20 2.70
C LEU A 249 -17.49 -14.73 1.43
N ASP A 250 -16.84 -15.87 1.50
CA ASP A 250 -16.20 -16.49 0.34
C ASP A 250 -16.55 -17.97 0.21
N ARG A 251 -16.34 -18.54 -0.99
CA ARG A 251 -16.72 -19.92 -1.29
C ARG A 251 -15.81 -20.97 -0.61
N SER A 252 -14.58 -20.62 -0.26
CA SER A 252 -13.56 -21.56 0.23
C SER A 252 -13.59 -21.70 1.76
N ASN A 253 -13.81 -20.60 2.49
CA ASN A 253 -13.81 -20.55 3.95
C ASN A 253 -15.18 -20.16 4.54
N GLY A 254 -16.16 -19.80 3.72
CA GLY A 254 -17.50 -19.44 4.17
C GLY A 254 -17.56 -18.01 4.69
N PHE A 255 -18.35 -17.78 5.74
CA PHE A 255 -18.42 -16.47 6.39
C PHE A 255 -17.21 -16.27 7.31
N GLU A 256 -16.54 -15.13 7.16
CA GLU A 256 -15.36 -14.70 7.90
C GLU A 256 -15.68 -13.44 8.70
N ILE A 257 -15.26 -13.43 9.97
CA ILE A 257 -15.13 -12.22 10.78
C ILE A 257 -13.70 -12.13 11.33
N ALA A 258 -13.05 -10.99 11.07
CA ALA A 258 -11.71 -10.68 11.58
C ALA A 258 -11.77 -9.46 12.51
N VAL A 259 -11.24 -9.60 13.73
CA VAL A 259 -11.34 -8.54 14.77
C VAL A 259 -9.94 -8.08 15.21
N PRO A 260 -9.33 -7.13 14.50
CA PRO A 260 -8.01 -6.62 14.83
C PRO A 260 -7.95 -5.94 16.21
N TYR A 261 -6.96 -6.31 17.02
CA TYR A 261 -6.65 -5.67 18.30
C TYR A 261 -5.25 -5.04 18.26
N TYR A 262 -5.21 -3.70 18.30
CA TYR A 262 -3.99 -2.91 18.28
C TYR A 262 -3.39 -2.76 19.67
N LEU A 263 -2.09 -2.96 19.77
CA LEU A 263 -1.27 -2.86 20.97
C LEU A 263 -0.13 -1.88 20.71
N ARG A 264 -0.22 -0.67 21.27
CA ARG A 264 0.94 0.21 21.39
C ARG A 264 1.84 -0.32 22.51
N ILE A 265 3.04 -0.79 22.14
CA ILE A 265 4.04 -1.31 23.08
C ILE A 265 4.93 -0.18 23.58
N ALA A 266 5.42 0.66 22.66
CA ALA A 266 6.19 1.88 22.95
C ALA A 266 5.98 2.92 21.82
N PRO A 267 6.51 4.15 21.91
CA PRO A 267 6.38 5.15 20.86
C PRO A 267 6.95 4.72 19.50
N ASP A 268 7.91 3.79 19.50
CA ASP A 268 8.67 3.33 18.34
C ASP A 268 8.29 1.91 17.88
N ARG A 269 7.34 1.25 18.55
CA ARG A 269 6.94 -0.14 18.21
C ARG A 269 5.52 -0.48 18.62
N ASP A 270 4.86 -1.24 17.77
CA ASP A 270 3.48 -1.68 17.94
C ASP A 270 3.27 -3.14 17.50
N MET A 271 2.13 -3.69 17.90
CA MET A 271 1.68 -5.01 17.49
C MET A 271 0.18 -4.99 17.23
N THR A 272 -0.29 -5.67 16.19
CA THR A 272 -1.71 -5.92 15.93
C THR A 272 -1.95 -7.41 15.92
N ILE A 273 -2.91 -7.89 16.70
CA ILE A 273 -3.31 -9.29 16.75
C ILE A 273 -4.72 -9.40 16.19
N THR A 274 -4.90 -10.17 15.14
CA THR A 274 -6.19 -10.31 14.44
C THR A 274 -6.64 -11.78 14.47
N PRO A 275 -7.58 -12.16 15.35
CA PRO A 275 -8.30 -13.41 15.24
C PRO A 275 -9.26 -13.39 14.03
N HIS A 276 -9.17 -14.41 13.18
CA HIS A 276 -10.11 -14.70 12.11
C HIS A 276 -10.94 -15.94 12.47
N VAL A 277 -12.25 -15.80 12.39
CA VAL A 277 -13.19 -16.91 12.58
C VAL A 277 -13.91 -17.16 11.27
N TYR A 278 -13.95 -18.42 10.86
CA TYR A 278 -14.56 -18.88 9.61
C TYR A 278 -15.67 -19.89 9.90
N THR A 279 -16.68 -19.99 9.03
CA THR A 279 -17.72 -21.04 9.15
C THR A 279 -17.27 -22.38 8.57
N ASP A 280 -16.48 -22.37 7.49
CA ASP A 280 -16.13 -23.57 6.73
C ASP A 280 -14.62 -23.89 6.79
N ALA A 281 -13.85 -23.15 7.60
CA ALA A 281 -12.43 -23.36 7.84
C ALA A 281 -12.07 -23.26 9.32
N ALA A 282 -10.89 -23.76 9.70
CA ALA A 282 -10.38 -23.59 11.06
C ALA A 282 -10.04 -22.11 11.33
N PRO A 283 -10.26 -21.61 12.56
CA PRO A 283 -9.90 -20.24 12.91
C PRO A 283 -8.40 -20.01 12.71
N MET A 284 -8.04 -18.77 12.42
CA MET A 284 -6.66 -18.36 12.15
C MET A 284 -6.30 -17.18 13.04
N LEU A 285 -5.05 -17.10 13.44
CA LEU A 285 -4.48 -15.94 14.12
C LEU A 285 -3.49 -15.25 13.18
N GLU A 286 -3.72 -13.97 12.95
CA GLU A 286 -2.77 -13.06 12.32
C GLU A 286 -2.09 -12.20 13.40
N GLY A 287 -0.79 -11.94 13.21
CA GLY A 287 -0.01 -11.06 14.05
C GLY A 287 0.92 -10.20 13.22
N GLU A 288 0.72 -8.88 13.28
CA GLU A 288 1.60 -7.87 12.69
C GLU A 288 2.40 -7.19 13.81
N PHE A 289 3.72 -7.08 13.66
CA PHE A 289 4.60 -6.34 14.56
C PHE A 289 5.42 -5.34 13.74
N ARG A 290 5.43 -4.08 14.15
CA ARG A 290 6.21 -3.02 13.51
C ARG A 290 7.11 -2.36 14.52
N ALA A 291 8.34 -2.06 14.11
CA ALA A 291 9.27 -1.30 14.91
C ALA A 291 10.10 -0.36 14.05
N LEU A 292 10.29 0.85 14.57
CA LEU A 292 11.27 1.84 14.14
C LEU A 292 12.39 1.87 15.17
N THR A 293 13.63 1.87 14.71
CA THR A 293 14.84 1.95 15.53
C THR A 293 15.69 3.12 15.04
N ASP A 294 16.74 3.49 15.79
CA ASP A 294 17.65 4.59 15.42
C ASP A 294 18.33 4.40 14.06
N ILE A 295 18.44 3.14 13.61
CA ILE A 295 19.09 2.77 12.37
C ILE A 295 18.12 2.28 11.30
N GLY A 296 16.81 2.24 11.51
CA GLY A 296 15.90 1.75 10.46
C GLY A 296 14.56 1.25 10.94
N SER A 297 13.84 0.53 10.09
CA SER A 297 12.53 -0.03 10.44
C SER A 297 12.36 -1.45 9.91
N PHE A 298 11.51 -2.21 10.59
CA PHE A 298 11.10 -3.52 10.12
C PHE A 298 9.65 -3.83 10.50
N ARG A 299 9.05 -4.72 9.72
CA ARG A 299 7.71 -5.29 9.93
C ARG A 299 7.79 -6.80 9.85
N ILE A 300 7.13 -7.47 10.79
CA ILE A 300 6.91 -8.91 10.78
C ILE A 300 5.40 -9.11 10.70
N ASN A 301 4.93 -9.92 9.76
CA ASN A 301 3.53 -10.32 9.68
C ASN A 301 3.44 -11.83 9.57
N GLY A 302 2.60 -12.47 10.38
CA GLY A 302 2.49 -13.92 10.46
C GLY A 302 1.05 -14.38 10.60
N TYR A 303 0.74 -15.50 9.96
CA TYR A 303 -0.57 -16.14 9.97
C TYR A 303 -0.40 -17.59 10.42
N ALA A 304 -1.26 -18.04 11.32
CA ALA A 304 -1.22 -19.39 11.86
C ALA A 304 -2.62 -19.98 12.02
N THR A 305 -2.81 -21.22 11.57
CA THR A 305 -4.02 -22.00 11.78
C THR A 305 -3.68 -23.49 11.92
N TYR A 306 -4.62 -24.27 12.42
CA TYR A 306 -4.48 -25.71 12.57
C TYR A 306 -5.67 -26.41 11.89
N GLY A 307 -5.47 -26.87 10.66
CA GLY A 307 -6.54 -27.34 9.78
C GLY A 307 -6.08 -28.39 8.78
N SER A 308 -7.03 -28.95 8.03
CA SER A 308 -6.76 -29.89 6.94
C SER A 308 -6.42 -29.16 5.63
N LEU A 309 -5.69 -29.86 4.77
CA LEU A 309 -5.46 -29.45 3.39
C LEU A 309 -6.61 -29.98 2.52
N VAL A 310 -7.13 -29.17 1.60
CA VAL A 310 -7.96 -29.74 0.53
C VAL A 310 -7.00 -30.20 -0.56
N PRO A 311 -7.04 -31.45 -1.03
CA PRO A 311 -6.06 -31.94 -1.99
C PRO A 311 -6.15 -31.17 -3.30
N LEU A 312 -5.03 -31.14 -4.01
CA LEU A 312 -4.98 -30.68 -5.39
C LEU A 312 -5.79 -31.64 -6.27
N VAL A 313 -6.26 -31.18 -7.44
CA VAL A 313 -7.06 -32.01 -8.35
C VAL A 313 -6.29 -33.31 -8.68
N GLY A 314 -6.89 -34.46 -8.36
CA GLY A 314 -6.29 -35.79 -8.57
C GLY A 314 -5.69 -36.46 -7.32
N GLU A 315 -5.63 -35.77 -6.17
CA GLU A 315 -5.18 -36.35 -4.90
C GLU A 315 -6.36 -36.72 -3.97
N ALA A 316 -6.18 -37.77 -3.17
CA ALA A 316 -7.20 -38.21 -2.21
C ALA A 316 -7.38 -37.19 -1.06
N PRO A 317 -8.61 -36.99 -0.53
CA PRO A 317 -8.87 -36.12 0.62
C PRO A 317 -7.93 -36.39 1.80
N ASP A 318 -7.04 -35.45 2.09
CA ASP A 318 -6.23 -35.49 3.31
C ASP A 318 -6.99 -34.86 4.47
N THR A 319 -7.53 -35.70 5.34
CA THR A 319 -8.24 -35.25 6.55
C THR A 319 -7.31 -34.96 7.72
N GLN A 320 -5.99 -35.15 7.57
CA GLN A 320 -5.04 -34.90 8.65
C GLN A 320 -4.89 -33.39 8.92
N LYS A 321 -5.17 -33.01 10.16
CA LYS A 321 -4.93 -31.64 10.63
C LYS A 321 -3.44 -31.44 10.87
N ARG A 322 -2.91 -30.34 10.35
CA ARG A 322 -1.52 -29.93 10.53
C ARG A 322 -1.45 -28.42 10.78
N PHE A 323 -0.33 -27.98 11.32
CA PHE A 323 -0.02 -26.55 11.39
C PHE A 323 0.10 -26.00 9.96
N ARG A 324 -0.61 -24.91 9.69
CA ARG A 324 -0.52 -24.17 8.45
C ARG A 324 -0.28 -22.70 8.76
N GLY A 325 0.54 -22.03 7.96
CA GLY A 325 0.89 -20.64 8.20
C GLY A 325 1.71 -20.00 7.11
N TYR A 326 1.84 -18.69 7.23
CA TYR A 326 2.71 -17.85 6.42
C TYR A 326 3.41 -16.87 7.34
N LEU A 327 4.70 -16.64 7.09
CA LEU A 327 5.47 -15.64 7.79
C LEU A 327 6.16 -14.77 6.75
N GLU A 328 5.98 -13.46 6.88
CA GLU A 328 6.78 -12.45 6.21
C GLU A 328 7.47 -11.54 7.22
N SER A 329 8.68 -11.13 6.86
CA SER A 329 9.40 -10.10 7.57
C SER A 329 10.16 -9.26 6.55
N ALA A 330 10.12 -7.95 6.67
CA ALA A 330 10.88 -7.07 5.82
C ALA A 330 11.39 -5.88 6.62
N GLY A 331 12.59 -5.40 6.29
CA GLY A 331 13.14 -4.22 6.94
C GLY A 331 14.31 -3.62 6.17
N LYS A 332 14.59 -2.37 6.53
CA LYS A 332 15.71 -1.60 6.01
C LYS A 332 16.43 -0.93 7.17
N PHE A 333 17.74 -1.14 7.24
CA PHE A 333 18.62 -0.54 8.23
C PHE A 333 19.72 0.26 7.54
N GLN A 334 19.91 1.51 7.95
CA GLN A 334 20.98 2.42 7.54
C GLN A 334 22.00 2.52 8.68
N PHE A 335 23.21 2.00 8.48
CA PHE A 335 24.26 2.03 9.52
C PHE A 335 25.08 3.32 9.50
N ASP A 336 25.37 3.84 8.30
CA ASP A 336 25.96 5.15 8.05
C ASP A 336 25.41 5.71 6.72
N PRO A 337 25.68 6.96 6.28
CA PRO A 337 25.11 7.50 5.03
C PRO A 337 25.42 6.71 3.74
N ARG A 338 26.36 5.77 3.78
CA ARG A 338 26.80 4.95 2.65
C ARG A 338 26.36 3.49 2.79
N TRP A 339 26.29 2.95 4.00
CA TRP A 339 25.97 1.54 4.26
C TRP A 339 24.51 1.33 4.65
N SER A 340 23.85 0.43 3.93
CA SER A 340 22.49 -0.02 4.27
C SER A 340 22.34 -1.53 4.14
N LEU A 341 21.44 -2.11 4.93
CA LEU A 341 21.00 -3.50 4.85
C LEU A 341 19.50 -3.51 4.57
N THR A 342 19.09 -4.15 3.49
CA THR A 342 17.69 -4.42 3.17
C THR A 342 17.46 -5.92 3.21
N TYR A 343 16.38 -6.37 3.83
CA TYR A 343 16.02 -7.79 3.84
C TYR A 343 14.51 -8.00 3.68
N SER A 344 14.15 -9.16 3.14
CA SER A 344 12.78 -9.66 3.05
C SER A 344 12.82 -11.17 3.23
N GLY A 345 12.21 -11.70 4.28
CA GLY A 345 11.99 -13.13 4.49
C GLY A 345 10.53 -13.46 4.26
N ARG A 346 10.23 -14.47 3.44
CA ARG A 346 8.87 -14.93 3.16
C ARG A 346 8.86 -16.45 3.10
N VAL A 347 7.97 -17.08 3.86
CA VAL A 347 7.85 -18.55 3.89
C VAL A 347 6.40 -18.95 4.17
N ALA A 348 5.92 -19.96 3.46
CA ALA A 348 4.63 -20.60 3.69
C ALA A 348 4.80 -22.08 4.06
N THR A 349 3.89 -22.63 4.86
CA THR A 349 3.90 -24.06 5.21
C THR A 349 3.50 -24.96 4.04
N ASP A 350 2.66 -24.45 3.14
CA ASP A 350 2.12 -25.18 2.00
C ASP A 350 1.84 -24.23 0.82
N ARG A 351 1.62 -24.83 -0.36
CA ARG A 351 1.51 -24.12 -1.64
C ARG A 351 0.23 -23.31 -1.80
N THR A 352 -0.84 -23.69 -1.10
CA THR A 352 -2.20 -23.16 -1.33
C THR A 352 -2.64 -22.18 -0.24
N PHE A 353 -1.95 -22.16 0.90
CA PHE A 353 -2.28 -21.35 2.09
C PHE A 353 -2.62 -19.89 1.75
N MET A 354 -1.70 -19.18 1.10
CA MET A 354 -1.83 -17.75 0.78
C MET A 354 -3.05 -17.45 -0.08
N ARG A 355 -3.35 -18.33 -1.04
CA ARG A 355 -4.47 -18.14 -1.97
C ARG A 355 -5.80 -18.44 -1.29
N ARG A 356 -5.85 -19.51 -0.49
CA ARG A 356 -7.05 -19.94 0.26
C ARG A 356 -7.56 -18.85 1.21
N TYR A 357 -6.67 -18.18 1.93
CA TYR A 357 -7.02 -17.14 2.91
C TYR A 357 -6.94 -15.71 2.37
N ASP A 358 -6.92 -15.55 1.04
CA ASP A 358 -6.86 -14.23 0.38
C ASP A 358 -5.69 -13.31 0.77
N ILE A 359 -4.58 -13.88 1.25
CA ILE A 359 -3.40 -13.12 1.72
C ILE A 359 -2.58 -12.61 0.53
N SER A 360 -2.26 -13.49 -0.44
CA SER A 360 -1.57 -13.11 -1.67
C SER A 360 -1.92 -14.07 -2.82
N ARG A 361 -1.62 -13.65 -4.05
CA ARG A 361 -1.74 -14.46 -5.27
C ARG A 361 -0.39 -14.86 -5.86
N ASP A 362 0.71 -14.44 -5.24
CA ASP A 362 2.07 -14.85 -5.62
C ASP A 362 2.14 -16.37 -5.77
N ASP A 363 2.87 -16.82 -6.79
CA ASP A 363 3.10 -18.23 -7.07
C ASP A 363 4.49 -18.69 -6.65
N ARG A 364 5.34 -17.75 -6.22
CA ARG A 364 6.72 -17.96 -5.78
C ARG A 364 7.03 -16.95 -4.67
N LEU A 365 7.57 -17.41 -3.55
CA LEU A 365 8.02 -16.57 -2.44
C LEU A 365 9.53 -16.43 -2.52
N ARG A 366 10.01 -15.21 -2.68
CA ARG A 366 11.44 -14.90 -2.69
C ARG A 366 11.83 -14.29 -1.34
N SER A 367 12.79 -14.92 -0.67
CA SER A 367 13.48 -14.33 0.48
C SER A 367 14.80 -13.74 0.01
N THR A 368 15.11 -12.51 0.40
CA THR A 368 16.28 -11.73 -0.03
C THR A 368 16.97 -11.07 1.16
N PHE A 369 18.27 -10.88 1.06
CA PHE A 369 19.00 -9.90 1.84
C PHE A 369 19.99 -9.18 0.91
N GLU A 370 20.30 -7.93 1.23
CA GLU A 370 21.23 -7.10 0.48
C GLU A 370 21.91 -6.11 1.42
N LEU A 371 23.23 -6.25 1.56
CA LEU A 371 24.09 -5.29 2.21
C LEU A 371 24.76 -4.43 1.14
N GLU A 372 24.45 -3.14 1.13
CA GLU A 372 24.84 -2.19 0.10
C GLU A 372 25.73 -1.08 0.67
N ARG A 373 26.77 -0.71 -0.08
CA ARG A 373 27.57 0.49 0.14
C ARG A 373 27.58 1.38 -1.10
N ILE A 374 26.98 2.56 -1.00
CA ILE A 374 27.01 3.59 -2.05
C ILE A 374 27.99 4.70 -1.66
N GLY A 375 29.07 4.85 -2.42
CA GLY A 375 29.99 5.99 -2.35
C GLY A 375 29.75 6.97 -3.50
N SER A 376 30.57 8.02 -3.59
CA SER A 376 30.53 8.96 -4.73
C SER A 376 30.83 8.27 -6.06
N ASN A 377 31.88 7.45 -6.09
CA ASN A 377 32.39 6.80 -7.29
C ASN A 377 32.50 5.27 -7.17
N SER A 378 31.95 4.68 -6.11
CA SER A 378 32.03 3.25 -5.81
C SER A 378 30.66 2.68 -5.42
N TYR A 379 30.34 1.49 -5.89
CA TYR A 379 29.16 0.72 -5.51
C TYR A 379 29.59 -0.67 -5.08
N LEU A 380 29.10 -1.16 -3.93
CA LEU A 380 29.27 -2.54 -3.50
C LEU A 380 27.90 -3.07 -3.04
N SER A 381 27.46 -4.19 -3.58
CA SER A 381 26.32 -4.96 -3.08
C SER A 381 26.77 -6.38 -2.75
N ILE A 382 26.42 -6.85 -1.56
CA ILE A 382 26.53 -8.24 -1.13
C ILE A 382 25.12 -8.73 -0.82
N ALA A 383 24.58 -9.53 -1.73
CA ALA A 383 23.21 -9.98 -1.69
C ALA A 383 23.10 -11.50 -1.71
N GLY A 384 21.92 -11.98 -1.36
CA GLY A 384 21.55 -13.37 -1.53
C GLY A 384 20.04 -13.55 -1.52
N TRP A 385 19.57 -14.62 -2.14
CA TRP A 385 18.16 -14.93 -2.15
C TRP A 385 17.86 -16.43 -2.29
N ALA A 386 16.70 -16.83 -1.79
CA ALA A 386 16.16 -18.17 -1.89
C ALA A 386 14.70 -18.10 -2.34
N THR A 387 14.27 -19.06 -3.16
CA THR A 387 12.89 -19.09 -3.68
C THR A 387 12.14 -20.34 -3.22
N GLN A 388 10.95 -20.14 -2.66
CA GLN A 388 9.97 -21.20 -2.42
C GLN A 388 8.91 -21.15 -3.52
N THR A 389 8.69 -22.23 -4.26
CA THR A 389 7.63 -22.30 -5.28
C THR A 389 6.30 -22.74 -4.67
N LEU A 390 5.24 -22.00 -4.99
CA LEU A 390 3.85 -22.31 -4.65
C LEU A 390 3.11 -22.92 -5.85
N ARG A 391 3.77 -23.06 -7.01
CA ARG A 391 3.20 -23.76 -8.17
C ARG A 391 3.18 -25.26 -7.93
N VAL A 392 2.10 -25.92 -8.35
CA VAL A 392 1.89 -27.36 -8.16
C VAL A 392 2.88 -28.20 -8.98
N ASN A 393 3.15 -27.77 -10.21
CA ASN A 393 3.97 -28.54 -11.16
C ASN A 393 5.48 -28.29 -11.02
N ASP A 394 5.87 -27.31 -10.20
CA ASP A 394 7.29 -26.99 -9.99
C ASP A 394 7.89 -27.92 -8.92
N ILE A 395 9.12 -28.36 -9.13
CA ILE A 395 9.90 -29.10 -8.13
C ILE A 395 10.67 -28.10 -7.26
N GLN A 396 10.46 -28.14 -5.94
CA GLN A 396 11.12 -27.21 -5.00
C GLN A 396 12.65 -27.35 -5.03
N GLY A 397 13.18 -28.57 -5.17
CA GLY A 397 14.63 -28.80 -5.16
C GLY A 397 15.37 -28.28 -6.40
N GLN A 398 14.65 -27.97 -7.48
CA GLN A 398 15.20 -27.32 -8.67
C GLN A 398 15.20 -25.79 -8.56
N GLN A 399 14.57 -25.22 -7.53
CA GLN A 399 14.55 -23.79 -7.34
C GLN A 399 15.90 -23.30 -6.78
N PRO A 400 16.47 -22.23 -7.34
CA PRO A 400 17.79 -21.76 -6.96
C PRO A 400 17.83 -21.10 -5.58
N ILE A 401 18.95 -21.33 -4.89
CA ILE A 401 19.42 -20.53 -3.76
C ILE A 401 20.69 -19.82 -4.24
N ALA A 402 20.61 -18.51 -4.41
CA ALA A 402 21.72 -17.70 -4.89
C ALA A 402 22.39 -16.98 -3.71
N LEU A 403 23.54 -17.46 -3.26
CA LEU A 403 24.27 -16.93 -2.10
C LEU A 403 25.75 -17.37 -2.13
N PRO A 404 26.72 -16.43 -2.16
CA PRO A 404 26.57 -14.98 -2.28
C PRO A 404 26.42 -14.51 -3.74
N ILE A 405 25.82 -13.33 -3.89
CA ILE A 405 25.91 -12.48 -5.06
C ILE A 405 26.67 -11.24 -4.63
N ILE A 406 27.80 -10.95 -5.26
CA ILE A 406 28.58 -9.74 -4.96
C ILE A 406 28.71 -8.95 -6.25
N ASP A 407 28.31 -7.69 -6.26
CA ASP A 407 28.54 -6.74 -7.36
C ASP A 407 29.36 -5.57 -6.82
N TYR A 408 30.48 -5.28 -7.46
CA TYR A 408 31.32 -4.13 -7.14
C TYR A 408 31.58 -3.33 -8.40
N ARG A 409 31.36 -2.02 -8.34
CA ARG A 409 31.64 -1.09 -9.43
C ARG A 409 32.44 0.09 -8.92
N GLN A 410 33.45 0.50 -9.68
CA GLN A 410 34.27 1.65 -9.37
C GLN A 410 34.43 2.51 -10.61
N ARG A 411 34.01 3.76 -10.54
CA ARG A 411 34.37 4.78 -11.52
C ARG A 411 35.68 5.42 -11.12
N LEU A 412 36.58 5.59 -12.09
CA LEU A 412 37.83 6.32 -11.87
C LEU A 412 37.56 7.82 -11.95
N ASP A 413 38.19 8.58 -11.06
CA ASP A 413 37.93 10.02 -10.89
C ASP A 413 38.44 10.81 -12.11
N ASP A 414 39.65 10.51 -12.56
CA ASP A 414 40.29 11.17 -13.69
C ASP A 414 39.90 10.50 -15.01
N PRO A 415 39.48 11.26 -16.03
CA PRO A 415 39.30 10.74 -17.38
C PRO A 415 40.64 10.24 -17.93
N ILE A 416 40.70 8.96 -18.28
CA ILE A 416 41.88 8.36 -18.93
C ILE A 416 41.57 8.25 -20.42
N PHE A 417 42.52 8.70 -21.26
CA PHE A 417 42.30 8.86 -22.72
C PHE A 417 41.08 9.73 -23.05
N GLY A 418 40.76 10.72 -22.20
CA GLY A 418 39.65 11.65 -22.39
C GLY A 418 38.26 11.09 -22.06
N GLY A 419 38.15 9.80 -21.71
CA GLY A 419 36.87 9.16 -21.35
C GLY A 419 36.85 8.64 -19.92
N GLN A 420 35.67 8.32 -19.42
CA GLN A 420 35.46 7.80 -18.07
C GLN A 420 35.59 6.27 -18.07
N PHE A 421 36.37 5.74 -17.12
CA PHE A 421 36.50 4.30 -16.88
C PHE A 421 35.61 3.85 -15.73
N GLU A 422 34.91 2.75 -15.93
CA GLU A 422 34.20 2.00 -14.90
C GLU A 422 34.77 0.57 -14.84
N LEU A 423 35.25 0.17 -13.66
CA LEU A 423 35.68 -1.20 -13.36
C LEU A 423 34.51 -1.94 -12.71
N GLN A 424 34.32 -3.19 -13.09
CA GLN A 424 33.27 -4.05 -12.53
C GLN A 424 33.86 -5.39 -12.08
N LEU A 425 33.45 -5.84 -10.89
CA LEU A 425 33.66 -7.20 -10.40
C LEU A 425 32.31 -7.77 -10.00
N ASN A 426 32.04 -9.01 -10.39
CA ASN A 426 30.81 -9.69 -9.99
C ASN A 426 31.10 -11.15 -9.66
N THR A 427 30.41 -11.68 -8.67
CA THR A 427 30.36 -13.13 -8.41
C THR A 427 28.95 -13.57 -8.06
N LEU A 428 28.63 -14.81 -8.41
CA LEU A 428 27.35 -15.45 -8.21
C LEU A 428 27.60 -16.92 -7.90
N ALA A 429 27.05 -17.41 -6.78
CA ALA A 429 26.97 -18.83 -6.49
C ALA A 429 25.51 -19.24 -6.38
N ILE A 430 25.10 -20.19 -7.21
CA ILE A 430 23.77 -20.81 -7.21
C ILE A 430 23.92 -22.26 -6.79
N GLY A 431 23.22 -22.62 -5.72
CA GLY A 431 23.05 -23.98 -5.24
C GLY A 431 21.59 -24.44 -5.36
N ARG A 432 21.40 -25.72 -5.62
CA ARG A 432 20.10 -26.41 -5.65
C ARG A 432 20.18 -27.71 -4.86
N THR A 433 19.07 -28.18 -4.29
CA THR A 433 19.06 -29.48 -3.59
C THR A 433 18.83 -30.66 -4.52
N ALA A 434 18.31 -30.42 -5.72
CA ALA A 434 18.07 -31.42 -6.75
C ALA A 434 18.11 -30.77 -8.16
N GLY A 435 19.21 -30.11 -8.51
CA GLY A 435 19.40 -29.45 -9.80
C GLY A 435 20.84 -29.02 -10.03
N GLN A 436 21.12 -28.47 -11.21
CA GLN A 436 22.45 -27.98 -11.56
C GLN A 436 22.94 -26.90 -10.60
N ASP A 437 24.21 -26.98 -10.19
CA ASP A 437 24.88 -25.93 -9.43
C ASP A 437 25.77 -25.10 -10.36
N THR A 438 25.86 -23.79 -10.10
CA THR A 438 26.65 -22.89 -10.95
C THR A 438 27.28 -21.77 -10.13
N GLN A 439 28.58 -21.60 -10.32
CA GLN A 439 29.36 -20.51 -9.74
C GLN A 439 29.99 -19.72 -10.87
N ARG A 440 30.01 -18.40 -10.71
CA ARG A 440 30.57 -17.45 -11.67
C ARG A 440 31.36 -16.39 -10.92
N ALA A 441 32.49 -15.99 -11.48
CA ALA A 441 33.12 -14.72 -11.18
C ALA A 441 33.54 -14.03 -12.47
N PHE A 442 33.44 -12.71 -12.53
CA PHE A 442 34.00 -11.93 -13.63
C PHE A 442 34.61 -10.62 -13.19
N ALA A 443 35.54 -10.15 -14.00
CA ALA A 443 36.13 -8.83 -13.93
C ALA A 443 35.99 -8.14 -15.29
N GLY A 444 35.60 -6.87 -15.29
CA GLY A 444 35.43 -6.09 -16.50
C GLY A 444 35.86 -4.64 -16.34
N ALA A 445 36.12 -4.00 -17.48
CA ALA A 445 36.39 -2.58 -17.58
C ALA A 445 35.63 -2.01 -18.78
N GLN A 446 34.97 -0.88 -18.57
CA GLN A 446 34.25 -0.14 -19.59
C GLN A 446 34.79 1.29 -19.66
N TRP A 447 35.14 1.73 -20.86
CA TRP A 447 35.55 3.09 -21.16
C TRP A 447 34.47 3.78 -21.99
N ASN A 448 34.06 4.97 -21.58
CA ASN A 448 33.06 5.79 -22.27
C ASN A 448 33.60 7.18 -22.57
N LEU A 449 33.61 7.58 -23.83
CA LEU A 449 33.93 8.92 -24.29
C LEU A 449 32.69 9.54 -24.92
N ARG A 450 32.19 10.62 -24.32
CA ARG A 450 31.03 11.38 -24.83
C ARG A 450 31.48 12.75 -25.30
N GLY A 451 31.04 13.14 -26.49
CA GLY A 451 31.38 14.45 -27.06
C GLY A 451 30.35 14.92 -28.07
N LEU A 452 30.49 16.19 -28.46
CA LEU A 452 29.72 16.79 -29.54
C LEU A 452 30.60 16.93 -30.78
N THR A 453 30.06 16.62 -31.96
CA THR A 453 30.74 16.89 -33.23
C THR A 453 30.60 18.37 -33.62
N GLY A 454 31.39 18.84 -34.59
CA GLY A 454 31.25 20.19 -35.14
C GLY A 454 29.90 20.47 -35.83
N LEU A 455 29.11 19.42 -36.09
CA LEU A 455 27.76 19.52 -36.66
C LEU A 455 26.66 19.42 -35.59
N GLY A 456 27.02 19.44 -34.30
CA GLY A 456 26.06 19.38 -33.17
C GLY A 456 25.53 17.99 -32.84
N GLN A 457 26.13 16.94 -33.38
CA GLN A 457 25.73 15.56 -33.05
C GLN A 457 26.33 15.13 -31.72
N GLU A 458 25.55 14.41 -30.93
CA GLU A 458 26.05 13.73 -29.74
C GLU A 458 26.61 12.37 -30.14
N VAL A 459 27.90 12.15 -29.86
CA VAL A 459 28.59 10.89 -30.11
C VAL A 459 29.09 10.31 -28.80
N THR A 460 28.77 9.04 -28.56
CA THR A 460 29.32 8.25 -27.46
C THR A 460 30.10 7.07 -28.02
N LEU A 461 31.39 7.00 -27.70
CA LEU A 461 32.24 5.86 -28.00
C LEU A 461 32.40 5.03 -26.73
N THR A 462 32.17 3.73 -26.84
CA THR A 462 32.30 2.77 -25.74
C THR A 462 33.26 1.66 -26.13
N ALA A 463 34.16 1.31 -25.21
CA ALA A 463 34.98 0.10 -25.29
C ALA A 463 34.80 -0.71 -24.00
N LEU A 464 34.51 -2.00 -24.12
CA LEU A 464 34.28 -2.91 -23.02
C LEU A 464 35.19 -4.13 -23.15
N VAL A 465 35.81 -4.53 -22.05
CA VAL A 465 36.51 -5.81 -21.91
C VAL A 465 36.05 -6.49 -20.64
N ARG A 466 35.85 -7.81 -20.69
CA ARG A 466 35.40 -8.61 -19.55
C ARG A 466 35.96 -10.03 -19.63
N GLY A 467 36.44 -10.55 -18.50
CA GLY A 467 36.88 -11.93 -18.34
C GLY A 467 36.01 -12.65 -17.32
N ASP A 468 35.43 -13.78 -17.73
CA ASP A 468 34.57 -14.63 -16.93
C ASP A 468 35.24 -15.96 -16.60
N VAL A 469 34.97 -16.47 -15.39
CA VAL A 469 35.28 -17.83 -14.97
C VAL A 469 34.02 -18.44 -14.38
N TYR A 470 33.71 -19.66 -14.78
CA TYR A 470 32.56 -20.43 -14.32
C TYR A 470 33.00 -21.80 -13.82
N HIS A 471 32.30 -22.30 -12.80
CA HIS A 471 32.32 -23.70 -12.41
C HIS A 471 30.88 -24.20 -12.33
N SER A 472 30.58 -25.34 -12.93
CA SER A 472 29.24 -25.93 -12.86
C SER A 472 29.27 -27.45 -12.79
N ASP A 473 28.36 -27.98 -11.99
CA ASP A 473 28.23 -29.41 -11.73
C ASP A 473 26.78 -29.84 -12.00
N GLU A 474 26.61 -31.14 -12.26
CA GLU A 474 25.27 -31.74 -12.47
C GLU A 474 24.47 -31.11 -13.63
N ASN A 475 25.15 -30.55 -14.64
CA ASN A 475 24.53 -29.83 -15.76
C ASN A 475 23.46 -30.63 -16.53
N LEU A 476 23.53 -31.96 -16.48
CA LEU A 476 22.54 -32.85 -17.11
C LEU A 476 21.16 -32.81 -16.42
N LEU A 477 21.07 -32.31 -15.18
CA LEU A 477 19.80 -32.12 -14.47
C LEU A 477 18.99 -30.93 -15.01
N THR A 478 19.63 -30.02 -15.75
CA THR A 478 18.92 -28.93 -16.45
C THR A 478 18.21 -29.49 -17.68
N ALA A 479 16.87 -29.43 -17.72
CA ALA A 479 16.09 -30.07 -18.76
C ALA A 479 16.39 -29.54 -20.18
N ILE A 480 16.70 -28.24 -20.31
CA ILE A 480 16.84 -27.55 -21.61
C ILE A 480 18.31 -27.55 -22.06
N PRO A 481 18.69 -28.26 -23.15
CA PRO A 481 20.08 -28.38 -23.58
C PRO A 481 20.82 -27.04 -23.78
N GLY A 482 20.14 -26.01 -24.30
CA GLY A 482 20.73 -24.69 -24.53
C GLY A 482 21.13 -23.93 -23.26
N TYR A 483 20.63 -24.34 -22.09
CA TYR A 483 20.91 -23.71 -20.80
C TYR A 483 21.97 -24.46 -19.98
N ARG A 484 22.31 -25.71 -20.34
CA ARG A 484 23.18 -26.59 -19.53
C ARG A 484 24.61 -26.08 -19.44
N GLY A 485 25.20 -25.66 -20.57
CA GLY A 485 26.65 -25.44 -20.66
C GLY A 485 27.46 -26.73 -20.52
N LYS A 486 28.79 -26.60 -20.41
CA LYS A 486 29.71 -27.71 -20.13
C LYS A 486 30.01 -27.76 -18.62
N SER A 487 30.07 -28.98 -18.08
CA SER A 487 30.44 -29.20 -16.69
C SER A 487 31.93 -28.89 -16.42
N GLY A 488 32.24 -28.56 -15.17
CA GLY A 488 33.56 -28.19 -14.69
C GLY A 488 33.90 -26.71 -14.93
N TRP A 489 35.20 -26.41 -14.97
CA TRP A 489 35.72 -25.06 -15.14
C TRP A 489 35.67 -24.59 -16.59
N GLN A 490 35.04 -23.45 -16.82
CA GLN A 490 35.00 -22.77 -18.12
C GLN A 490 35.46 -21.32 -17.96
N ALA A 491 36.10 -20.77 -18.99
CA ALA A 491 36.52 -19.37 -19.02
C ALA A 491 36.13 -18.72 -20.34
N ARG A 492 35.76 -17.44 -20.29
CA ARG A 492 35.32 -16.67 -21.46
C ARG A 492 35.88 -15.25 -21.40
N ALA A 493 36.40 -14.78 -22.52
CA ALA A 493 36.79 -13.39 -22.70
C ALA A 493 35.77 -12.70 -23.63
N ILE A 494 35.35 -11.51 -23.25
CA ILE A 494 34.40 -10.66 -23.96
C ILE A 494 35.11 -9.34 -24.25
N ALA A 495 34.98 -8.87 -25.47
CA ALA A 495 35.37 -7.53 -25.85
C ALA A 495 34.27 -6.95 -26.74
N ALA A 496 33.90 -5.70 -26.55
CA ALA A 496 32.93 -5.01 -27.40
C ALA A 496 33.35 -3.57 -27.60
N VAL A 497 33.14 -3.05 -28.81
CA VAL A 497 33.24 -1.63 -29.11
C VAL A 497 31.91 -1.15 -29.65
N ALA A 498 31.50 0.04 -29.24
CA ALA A 498 30.28 0.67 -29.73
C ALA A 498 30.51 2.15 -30.06
N ALA A 499 29.84 2.61 -31.11
CA ALA A 499 29.72 4.03 -31.45
C ALA A 499 28.23 4.36 -31.59
N ASP A 500 27.73 5.21 -30.69
CA ASP A 500 26.34 5.69 -30.66
C ASP A 500 26.29 7.16 -31.06
N MET A 501 25.48 7.49 -32.05
CA MET A 501 25.37 8.83 -32.62
C MET A 501 23.91 9.28 -32.64
N ARG A 502 23.64 10.46 -32.08
CA ARG A 502 22.31 11.07 -31.96
C ARG A 502 22.30 12.47 -32.58
N TRP A 503 21.23 12.78 -33.31
CA TRP A 503 21.01 14.08 -33.96
C TRP A 503 19.76 14.77 -33.39
N PRO A 504 19.84 15.49 -32.25
CA PRO A 504 18.67 16.13 -31.66
C PRO A 504 18.27 17.40 -32.42
N PHE A 505 17.33 17.29 -33.36
CA PHE A 505 16.77 18.44 -34.07
C PHE A 505 15.64 19.06 -33.24
N ILE A 506 15.90 20.22 -32.66
CA ILE A 506 14.95 20.96 -31.82
C ILE A 506 14.27 22.04 -32.67
N GLY A 507 12.95 22.14 -32.58
CA GLY A 507 12.19 23.19 -33.26
C GLY A 507 10.81 23.39 -32.67
N GLU A 508 10.13 24.43 -33.11
CA GLU A 508 8.73 24.66 -32.78
C GLU A 508 7.82 23.88 -33.72
N PHE A 509 6.70 23.38 -33.20
CA PHE A 509 5.68 22.68 -33.98
C PHE A 509 4.31 22.84 -33.33
N ALA A 510 3.29 23.24 -34.10
CA ALA A 510 1.91 23.31 -33.64
C ALA A 510 1.72 24.00 -32.26
N GLY A 511 2.45 25.10 -32.00
CA GLY A 511 2.37 25.85 -30.73
C GLY A 511 3.04 25.17 -29.53
N GLY A 512 3.93 24.19 -29.77
CA GLY A 512 4.75 23.53 -28.78
C GLY A 512 6.20 23.38 -29.25
N THR A 513 7.03 22.75 -28.43
CA THR A 513 8.40 22.37 -28.76
C THR A 513 8.45 20.92 -29.18
N GLN A 514 9.23 20.62 -30.21
CA GLN A 514 9.53 19.26 -30.62
C GLN A 514 11.04 19.02 -30.69
N THR A 515 11.43 17.79 -30.39
CA THR A 515 12.78 17.28 -30.58
C THR A 515 12.68 15.98 -31.36
N LEU A 516 13.19 15.99 -32.59
CA LEU A 516 13.32 14.81 -33.44
C LEU A 516 14.77 14.33 -33.41
N THR A 517 15.01 13.13 -32.90
CA THR A 517 16.35 12.58 -32.70
C THR A 517 16.51 11.28 -33.49
N PRO A 518 17.00 11.33 -34.74
CA PRO A 518 17.59 10.17 -35.38
C PRO A 518 18.74 9.65 -34.52
N ARG A 519 18.84 8.33 -34.40
CA ARG A 519 19.89 7.64 -33.65
C ARG A 519 20.42 6.46 -34.44
N VAL A 520 21.73 6.33 -34.52
CA VAL A 520 22.41 5.19 -35.13
C VAL A 520 23.49 4.71 -34.17
N GLN A 521 23.52 3.40 -33.93
CA GLN A 521 24.51 2.76 -33.09
C GLN A 521 25.15 1.61 -33.86
N VAL A 522 26.48 1.54 -33.85
CA VAL A 522 27.23 0.39 -34.33
C VAL A 522 27.84 -0.31 -33.13
N VAL A 523 27.66 -1.63 -33.03
CA VAL A 523 28.30 -2.47 -32.01
C VAL A 523 29.05 -3.58 -32.70
N ALA A 524 30.29 -3.84 -32.27
CA ALA A 524 31.10 -4.93 -32.76
C ALA A 524 31.70 -5.72 -31.61
N THR A 525 31.39 -7.01 -31.60
CA THR A 525 31.85 -7.97 -30.61
C THR A 525 32.47 -9.16 -31.36
N PRO A 526 33.70 -9.61 -31.02
CA PRO A 526 34.26 -10.83 -31.57
C PRO A 526 33.39 -12.06 -31.27
N PRO A 527 33.56 -13.19 -31.98
CA PRO A 527 32.84 -14.42 -31.66
C PRO A 527 33.12 -14.89 -30.23
N ILE A 528 32.07 -15.27 -29.51
CA ILE A 528 32.15 -15.65 -28.09
C ILE A 528 31.61 -17.07 -27.90
N LYS A 529 32.28 -17.86 -27.06
CA LYS A 529 31.85 -19.22 -26.69
C LYS A 529 30.73 -19.20 -25.65
N ASN A 530 29.58 -18.63 -26.00
CA ASN A 530 28.43 -18.48 -25.09
C ASN A 530 27.87 -19.82 -24.60
N LEU A 531 27.75 -20.81 -25.48
CA LEU A 531 27.11 -22.10 -25.18
C LEU A 531 27.97 -23.04 -24.31
N ASP A 532 29.24 -22.74 -24.12
CA ASP A 532 30.11 -23.52 -23.22
C ASP A 532 29.77 -23.27 -21.75
N ILE A 533 29.11 -22.16 -21.44
CA ILE A 533 28.76 -21.72 -20.09
C ILE A 533 27.26 -21.93 -19.83
N PRO A 534 26.85 -22.34 -18.61
CA PRO A 534 25.44 -22.40 -18.21
C PRO A 534 24.68 -21.09 -18.44
N ASN A 535 23.37 -21.15 -18.68
CA ASN A 535 22.50 -19.98 -18.67
C ASN A 535 21.61 -20.02 -17.43
N GLU A 536 21.83 -19.18 -16.44
CA GLU A 536 21.01 -19.04 -15.23
C GLU A 536 20.24 -17.72 -15.19
N ASP A 537 20.87 -16.61 -15.60
CA ASP A 537 20.30 -15.26 -15.49
C ASP A 537 19.99 -14.56 -16.84
N SER A 538 20.17 -15.24 -17.97
CA SER A 538 19.94 -14.71 -19.33
C SER A 538 18.89 -15.50 -20.14
N ARG A 539 17.82 -16.00 -19.50
CA ARG A 539 16.79 -16.87 -20.13
C ARG A 539 15.58 -16.11 -20.69
N ALA A 540 15.10 -15.11 -19.96
CA ALA A 540 13.90 -14.36 -20.31
C ALA A 540 14.25 -13.09 -21.10
N PHE A 541 14.33 -13.22 -22.42
CA PHE A 541 14.61 -12.11 -23.33
C PHE A 541 13.50 -11.95 -24.37
N ASP A 542 13.13 -10.70 -24.64
CA ASP A 542 12.27 -10.28 -25.74
C ASP A 542 12.77 -8.93 -26.30
N LEU A 543 12.63 -8.71 -27.61
CA LEU A 543 13.06 -7.44 -28.24
C LEU A 543 12.04 -6.33 -27.95
N GLU A 544 12.51 -5.25 -27.33
CA GLU A 544 11.70 -4.12 -26.90
C GLU A 544 12.35 -2.78 -27.27
N ASP A 545 11.59 -1.68 -27.16
CA ASP A 545 12.14 -0.32 -27.28
C ASP A 545 13.22 -0.03 -26.22
N SER A 546 13.11 -0.68 -25.05
CA SER A 546 14.00 -0.49 -23.90
C SER A 546 15.41 -1.09 -24.11
N ASN A 547 15.53 -2.19 -24.87
CA ASN A 547 16.80 -2.91 -25.06
C ASN A 547 17.36 -2.82 -26.49
N LEU A 548 16.64 -2.21 -27.44
CA LEU A 548 17.04 -2.10 -28.85
C LEU A 548 18.50 -1.61 -29.04
N PHE A 549 18.89 -0.57 -28.27
CA PHE A 549 20.21 0.07 -28.29
C PHE A 549 21.15 -0.37 -27.15
N ALA A 550 20.82 -1.41 -26.40
CA ALA A 550 21.69 -1.92 -25.33
C ALA A 550 22.87 -2.70 -25.93
N ILE A 551 24.12 -2.43 -25.52
CA ILE A 551 25.33 -3.11 -26.04
C ILE A 551 25.16 -4.64 -26.00
N ASN A 552 24.64 -5.17 -24.89
CA ASN A 552 24.17 -6.55 -24.78
C ASN A 552 22.65 -6.54 -24.55
N ARG A 553 21.90 -7.29 -25.36
CA ARG A 553 20.43 -7.35 -25.27
C ARG A 553 19.91 -8.46 -24.35
N PHE A 554 20.76 -9.42 -23.99
CA PHE A 554 20.43 -10.40 -22.97
C PHE A 554 20.32 -9.73 -21.59
N ASN A 555 19.32 -10.17 -20.81
CA ASN A 555 19.27 -9.91 -19.39
C ASN A 555 20.41 -10.66 -18.66
N GLY A 556 20.86 -10.16 -17.51
CA GLY A 556 21.92 -10.83 -16.74
C GLY A 556 23.30 -10.81 -17.40
N HIS A 557 24.09 -11.84 -17.16
CA HIS A 557 25.53 -11.88 -17.46
C HIS A 557 26.01 -13.19 -18.11
N ASP A 558 25.15 -14.21 -18.22
CA ASP A 558 25.50 -15.52 -18.77
C ASP A 558 25.52 -15.59 -20.29
N ARG A 559 24.78 -14.71 -20.96
CA ARG A 559 24.80 -14.58 -22.42
C ARG A 559 25.22 -13.17 -22.82
N PHE A 560 26.11 -13.11 -23.81
CA PHE A 560 26.57 -11.85 -24.41
C PHE A 560 26.47 -11.95 -25.93
N GLU A 561 25.78 -10.99 -26.54
CA GLU A 561 25.56 -10.95 -27.98
C GLU A 561 26.88 -10.74 -28.74
N ASP A 562 27.18 -11.64 -29.68
CA ASP A 562 28.38 -11.60 -30.51
C ASP A 562 28.10 -11.18 -31.96
N GLY A 563 29.15 -10.77 -32.65
CA GLY A 563 29.10 -10.25 -34.02
C GLY A 563 29.00 -8.73 -34.08
N ALA A 564 28.95 -8.23 -35.32
CA ALA A 564 28.80 -6.81 -35.60
C ALA A 564 27.36 -6.50 -36.05
N ARG A 565 26.83 -5.36 -35.61
CA ARG A 565 25.47 -4.92 -35.93
C ARG A 565 25.38 -3.40 -35.99
N ILE A 566 24.37 -2.94 -36.71
CA ILE A 566 23.96 -1.55 -36.82
C ILE A 566 22.51 -1.45 -36.35
N THR A 567 22.27 -0.66 -35.32
CA THR A 567 20.93 -0.34 -34.82
C THR A 567 20.60 1.08 -35.22
N TYR A 568 19.41 1.31 -35.75
CA TYR A 568 18.95 2.64 -36.12
C TYR A 568 17.51 2.87 -35.68
N GLY A 569 17.19 4.11 -35.36
CA GLY A 569 15.85 4.47 -34.91
C GLY A 569 15.63 5.96 -34.89
N LEU A 570 14.39 6.33 -34.59
CA LEU A 570 13.91 7.69 -34.52
C LEU A 570 13.17 7.89 -33.20
N GLU A 571 13.63 8.84 -32.41
CA GLU A 571 12.96 9.30 -31.21
C GLU A 571 12.29 10.65 -31.51
N TRP A 572 11.01 10.80 -31.17
CA TRP A 572 10.27 12.05 -31.31
C TRP A 572 9.64 12.43 -29.97
N ASN A 573 10.03 13.60 -29.48
CA ASN A 573 9.47 14.20 -28.28
C ASN A 573 8.73 15.47 -28.69
N TYR A 574 7.46 15.58 -28.31
CA TYR A 574 6.66 16.77 -28.53
C TYR A 574 6.01 17.20 -27.22
N SER A 575 6.08 18.50 -26.92
CA SER A 575 5.54 19.08 -25.69
C SER A 575 4.87 20.42 -25.99
N ARG A 576 3.64 20.58 -25.53
CA ARG A 576 2.93 21.87 -25.42
C ARG A 576 2.23 21.92 -24.06
N PRO A 577 1.78 23.09 -23.58
CA PRO A 577 1.10 23.18 -22.29
C PRO A 577 -0.03 22.14 -22.12
N GLY A 578 0.17 21.20 -21.19
CA GLY A 578 -0.79 20.14 -20.89
C GLY A 578 -0.89 19.00 -21.91
N PHE A 579 -0.01 18.89 -22.91
CA PHE A 579 -0.04 17.79 -23.87
C PHE A 579 1.38 17.39 -24.30
N ASN A 580 1.72 16.11 -24.12
CA ASN A 580 3.03 15.56 -24.41
C ASN A 580 2.91 14.27 -25.24
N ILE A 581 3.79 14.10 -26.22
CA ILE A 581 3.97 12.86 -26.98
C ILE A 581 5.44 12.45 -26.90
N ASN A 582 5.70 11.18 -26.58
CA ASN A 582 7.01 10.55 -26.67
C ASN A 582 6.87 9.32 -27.57
N SER A 583 7.58 9.28 -28.68
CA SER A 583 7.56 8.17 -29.62
C SER A 583 8.98 7.70 -29.89
N ILE A 584 9.18 6.39 -29.95
CA ILE A 584 10.41 5.76 -30.42
C ILE A 584 10.05 4.65 -31.38
N VAL A 585 10.77 4.55 -32.49
CA VAL A 585 10.70 3.43 -33.42
C VAL A 585 12.10 3.09 -33.89
N GLY A 586 12.42 1.81 -34.02
CA GLY A 586 13.72 1.42 -34.53
C GLY A 586 13.84 -0.06 -34.87
N GLN A 587 14.97 -0.37 -35.48
CA GLN A 587 15.31 -1.69 -35.99
C GLN A 587 16.83 -1.90 -35.89
N SER A 588 17.25 -3.15 -35.89
CA SER A 588 18.64 -3.58 -35.89
C SER A 588 18.95 -4.41 -37.12
N TYR A 589 20.19 -4.32 -37.60
CA TYR A 589 20.72 -5.10 -38.70
C TYR A 589 22.06 -5.73 -38.32
N ARG A 590 22.15 -7.06 -38.31
CA ARG A 590 23.38 -7.82 -38.08
C ARG A 590 24.18 -7.91 -39.38
N LEU A 591 25.47 -7.60 -39.26
CA LEU A 591 26.46 -7.68 -40.34
C LEU A 591 27.06 -9.08 -40.48
N THR A 592 26.73 -10.00 -39.57
CA THR A 592 27.16 -11.40 -39.58
C THR A 592 26.05 -12.31 -40.10
N ASP A 593 26.44 -13.34 -40.86
CA ASP A 593 25.55 -14.40 -41.35
C ASP A 593 25.54 -15.64 -40.42
N LYS A 594 26.22 -15.56 -39.27
CA LYS A 594 26.24 -16.66 -38.30
C LYS A 594 24.88 -16.81 -37.60
N PRO A 595 24.46 -18.05 -37.29
CA PRO A 595 23.27 -18.31 -36.48
C PRO A 595 23.26 -17.47 -35.21
N SER A 596 22.08 -16.93 -34.87
CA SER A 596 21.90 -16.16 -33.65
C SER A 596 21.95 -17.05 -32.41
N LEU A 597 22.28 -16.44 -31.27
CA LEU A 597 22.07 -17.06 -29.95
C LEU A 597 20.62 -16.94 -29.50
N PHE A 598 19.86 -16.04 -30.13
CA PHE A 598 18.46 -15.82 -29.83
C PHE A 598 17.59 -16.89 -30.50
N PRO A 599 16.60 -17.47 -29.79
CA PRO A 599 15.62 -18.35 -30.38
C PRO A 599 14.80 -17.69 -31.50
N ASP A 600 14.40 -18.50 -32.48
CA ASP A 600 13.40 -18.14 -33.48
C ASP A 600 12.13 -17.65 -32.80
N GLY A 601 11.61 -16.49 -33.24
CA GLY A 601 10.43 -15.84 -32.67
C GLY A 601 10.70 -14.64 -31.73
N THR A 602 11.95 -14.45 -31.31
CA THR A 602 12.36 -13.28 -30.50
C THR A 602 12.53 -11.98 -31.30
N GLY A 603 12.41 -12.05 -32.63
CA GLY A 603 12.64 -10.91 -33.53
C GLY A 603 14.12 -10.55 -33.74
N LEU A 604 15.08 -11.39 -33.32
CA LEU A 604 16.53 -11.16 -33.45
C LEU A 604 17.32 -12.31 -34.11
N THR A 605 16.65 -13.37 -34.59
CA THR A 605 17.38 -14.51 -35.15
C THR A 605 18.05 -14.18 -36.48
N ASP A 606 17.32 -13.47 -37.33
CA ASP A 606 17.76 -13.11 -38.67
C ASP A 606 18.70 -11.89 -38.67
N ARG A 607 19.15 -11.52 -39.87
CA ARG A 607 19.99 -10.33 -40.04
C ARG A 607 19.27 -9.05 -39.68
N SER A 608 18.09 -8.84 -40.25
CA SER A 608 17.22 -7.75 -39.83
C SER A 608 16.45 -8.20 -38.58
N SER A 609 16.33 -7.32 -37.59
CA SER A 609 15.41 -7.54 -36.48
C SER A 609 14.00 -7.16 -36.87
N ASP A 610 13.04 -7.56 -36.05
CA ASP A 610 11.71 -6.96 -36.05
C ASP A 610 11.77 -5.45 -35.79
N ILE A 611 10.73 -4.74 -36.22
CA ILE A 611 10.56 -3.32 -35.96
C ILE A 611 9.88 -3.17 -34.60
N VAL A 612 10.50 -2.44 -33.68
CA VAL A 612 9.93 -2.15 -32.37
C VAL A 612 9.63 -0.67 -32.22
N GLY A 613 8.57 -0.36 -31.47
CA GLY A 613 8.27 1.00 -31.13
C GLY A 613 7.41 1.15 -29.89
N ARG A 614 7.50 2.34 -29.30
CA ARG A 614 6.65 2.78 -28.18
C ARG A 614 6.18 4.19 -28.44
N THR A 615 4.89 4.44 -28.23
CA THR A 615 4.31 5.78 -28.25
C THR A 615 3.56 6.02 -26.96
N THR A 616 3.90 7.09 -26.24
CA THR A 616 3.19 7.57 -25.06
C THR A 616 2.59 8.94 -25.35
N ILE A 617 1.27 9.06 -25.18
CA ILE A 617 0.50 10.30 -25.32
C ILE A 617 -0.06 10.64 -23.94
N ALA A 618 0.26 11.84 -23.45
CA ALA A 618 -0.26 12.34 -22.18
C ALA A 618 -0.97 13.69 -22.38
N TYR A 619 -2.20 13.82 -21.89
CA TYR A 619 -2.96 15.07 -21.88
C TYR A 619 -3.38 15.40 -20.46
N ARG A 620 -2.71 16.41 -19.87
CA ARG A 620 -2.87 16.83 -18.48
C ARG A 620 -2.82 15.62 -17.55
N ASP A 621 -3.60 15.64 -16.49
CA ASP A 621 -3.84 14.49 -15.62
C ASP A 621 -5.04 13.64 -16.08
N PHE A 622 -5.58 13.91 -17.28
CA PHE A 622 -6.82 13.30 -17.75
C PHE A 622 -6.60 12.05 -18.61
N LEU A 623 -5.59 12.07 -19.50
CA LEU A 623 -5.33 10.96 -20.41
C LEU A 623 -3.86 10.59 -20.36
N ARG A 624 -3.57 9.30 -20.17
CA ARG A 624 -2.26 8.71 -20.45
C ARG A 624 -2.46 7.44 -21.24
N LEU A 625 -2.02 7.44 -22.50
CA LEU A 625 -2.05 6.29 -23.40
C LEU A 625 -0.62 5.87 -23.71
N THR A 626 -0.29 4.60 -23.55
CA THR A 626 0.98 4.01 -23.99
C THR A 626 0.68 2.84 -24.92
N HIS A 627 1.29 2.85 -26.10
CA HIS A 627 1.23 1.77 -27.07
C HIS A 627 2.65 1.24 -27.29
N ARG A 628 2.87 -0.06 -27.08
CA ARG A 628 4.12 -0.75 -27.45
C ARG A 628 3.82 -1.80 -28.50
N TYR A 629 4.68 -1.92 -29.49
CA TYR A 629 4.49 -2.90 -30.55
C TYR A 629 5.81 -3.48 -31.05
N ARG A 630 5.72 -4.71 -31.57
CA ARG A 630 6.75 -5.37 -32.36
C ARG A 630 6.12 -5.93 -33.63
N LEU A 631 6.65 -5.53 -34.78
CA LEU A 631 6.23 -5.98 -36.10
C LEU A 631 7.30 -6.87 -36.72
N ASP A 632 6.87 -8.03 -37.20
CA ASP A 632 7.69 -8.95 -37.97
C ASP A 632 8.31 -8.23 -39.17
N LYS A 633 9.62 -8.40 -39.35
CA LYS A 633 10.35 -7.71 -40.42
C LYS A 633 9.95 -8.11 -41.85
N ASP A 634 9.40 -9.30 -42.06
CA ASP A 634 9.16 -9.84 -43.40
C ASP A 634 7.73 -9.56 -43.87
N ASN A 635 6.75 -9.67 -42.96
CA ASN A 635 5.33 -9.56 -43.29
C ASN A 635 4.56 -8.50 -42.47
N LEU A 636 5.24 -7.78 -41.57
CA LEU A 636 4.65 -6.79 -40.66
C LEU A 636 3.56 -7.37 -39.73
N ALA A 637 3.52 -8.69 -39.55
CA ALA A 637 2.65 -9.32 -38.58
C ALA A 637 2.97 -8.80 -37.18
N VAL A 638 1.91 -8.53 -36.42
CA VAL A 638 2.05 -8.00 -35.07
C VAL A 638 2.43 -9.15 -34.14
N ARG A 639 3.69 -9.17 -33.70
CA ARG A 639 4.23 -10.16 -32.77
C ARG A 639 4.02 -9.73 -31.31
N ARG A 640 4.03 -8.42 -31.06
CA ARG A 640 3.72 -7.84 -29.75
C ARG A 640 2.83 -6.63 -29.90
N ASN A 641 1.81 -6.52 -29.06
CA ASN A 641 0.90 -5.39 -29.05
C ASN A 641 0.39 -5.12 -27.65
N GLU A 642 0.83 -4.02 -27.05
CA GLU A 642 0.38 -3.60 -25.73
C GLU A 642 -0.23 -2.21 -25.81
N PHE A 643 -1.46 -2.09 -25.32
CA PHE A 643 -2.10 -0.80 -25.11
C PHE A 643 -2.39 -0.62 -23.63
N ASP A 644 -1.97 0.50 -23.05
CA ASP A 644 -2.27 0.92 -21.68
C ASP A 644 -2.88 2.31 -21.71
N ALA A 645 -4.13 2.45 -21.31
CA ALA A 645 -4.85 3.71 -21.27
C ALA A 645 -5.35 3.99 -19.84
N THR A 646 -5.11 5.19 -19.35
CA THR A 646 -5.77 5.76 -18.18
C THR A 646 -6.50 7.02 -18.63
N ILE A 647 -7.81 7.09 -18.39
CA ILE A 647 -8.70 8.13 -18.90
C ILE A 647 -9.59 8.61 -17.74
N GLY A 648 -9.59 9.90 -17.43
CA GLY A 648 -10.44 10.49 -16.40
C GLY A 648 -9.69 11.29 -15.34
N SER A 649 -10.41 11.72 -14.30
CA SER A 649 -9.89 12.48 -13.17
C SER A 649 -9.58 11.56 -11.97
N ARG A 650 -9.20 12.15 -10.83
CA ARG A 650 -8.99 11.41 -9.57
C ARG A 650 -10.26 10.72 -9.04
N SER A 651 -11.46 11.28 -9.31
CA SER A 651 -12.73 10.77 -8.81
C SER A 651 -13.43 9.82 -9.78
N THR A 652 -13.28 10.07 -11.08
CA THR A 652 -13.89 9.28 -12.14
C THR A 652 -12.85 8.94 -13.20
N TYR A 653 -12.48 7.67 -13.30
CA TYR A 653 -11.47 7.20 -14.25
C TYR A 653 -11.78 5.80 -14.78
N ALA A 654 -11.24 5.51 -15.95
CA ALA A 654 -11.17 4.19 -16.55
C ALA A 654 -9.70 3.86 -16.84
N VAL A 655 -9.35 2.61 -16.60
CA VAL A 655 -8.07 2.00 -16.98
C VAL A 655 -8.37 0.86 -17.92
N VAL A 656 -7.76 0.86 -19.09
CA VAL A 656 -7.88 -0.22 -20.08
C VAL A 656 -6.48 -0.65 -20.46
N GLY A 657 -6.22 -1.94 -20.36
CA GLY A 657 -5.00 -2.56 -20.81
C GLY A 657 -5.33 -3.72 -21.76
N TYR A 658 -4.58 -3.81 -22.84
CA TYR A 658 -4.55 -4.95 -23.74
C TYR A 658 -3.11 -5.38 -23.91
N SER A 659 -2.85 -6.67 -23.88
CA SER A 659 -1.52 -7.22 -24.10
C SER A 659 -1.65 -8.47 -24.94
N ARG A 660 -1.02 -8.48 -26.12
CA ARG A 660 -0.80 -9.65 -26.94
C ARG A 660 0.69 -9.90 -27.08
N LEU A 661 1.14 -11.02 -26.54
CA LEU A 661 2.49 -11.52 -26.61
C LEU A 661 2.46 -12.80 -27.46
N ASN A 662 2.96 -12.71 -28.68
CA ASN A 662 3.12 -13.83 -29.60
C ASN A 662 4.61 -13.92 -29.95
N ARG A 663 5.31 -14.80 -29.23
CA ARG A 663 6.72 -15.07 -29.44
C ARG A 663 6.90 -16.16 -30.48
N ASP A 664 5.91 -17.00 -30.78
CA ASP A 664 6.00 -18.07 -31.80
C ASP A 664 7.14 -19.08 -31.50
N ILE A 665 7.40 -19.32 -30.20
CA ILE A 665 8.48 -20.19 -29.73
C ILE A 665 7.90 -21.54 -29.31
N LEU A 666 7.92 -22.51 -30.23
CA LEU A 666 7.26 -23.81 -30.02
C LEU A 666 8.15 -24.89 -29.36
N LEU A 667 9.48 -24.69 -29.30
CA LEU A 667 10.42 -25.82 -29.21
C LEU A 667 11.45 -25.77 -28.06
N LEU A 668 11.40 -24.81 -27.14
CA LEU A 668 12.45 -24.65 -26.13
C LEU A 668 12.04 -24.81 -24.67
N GLY A 669 10.76 -25.06 -24.36
CA GLY A 669 10.32 -25.12 -22.96
C GLY A 669 10.71 -23.86 -22.18
N GLU A 670 10.57 -22.70 -22.82
CA GLU A 670 10.98 -21.42 -22.25
C GLU A 670 10.15 -21.00 -21.04
N ASP A 671 10.72 -20.15 -20.20
CA ASP A 671 10.09 -19.65 -18.98
C ASP A 671 8.90 -18.69 -19.24
N LEU A 672 8.76 -18.17 -20.48
CA LEU A 672 7.72 -17.22 -20.87
C LEU A 672 6.78 -17.84 -21.91
N GLN A 673 5.48 -17.85 -21.61
CA GLN A 673 4.42 -18.32 -22.50
C GLN A 673 3.78 -17.17 -23.27
N ASP A 674 3.27 -17.48 -24.46
CA ASP A 674 2.47 -16.57 -25.26
C ASP A 674 1.11 -16.35 -24.61
N ARG A 675 0.62 -15.11 -24.68
CA ARG A 675 -0.59 -14.71 -23.96
C ARG A 675 -1.29 -13.53 -24.60
N GLU A 676 -2.61 -13.59 -24.66
CA GLU A 676 -3.47 -12.47 -25.01
C GLU A 676 -4.40 -12.15 -23.83
N GLU A 677 -4.35 -10.93 -23.29
CA GLU A 677 -5.14 -10.52 -22.12
C GLU A 677 -5.76 -9.13 -22.34
N VAL A 678 -7.02 -8.99 -21.91
CA VAL A 678 -7.65 -7.68 -21.68
C VAL A 678 -7.86 -7.48 -20.20
N ARG A 679 -7.41 -6.32 -19.72
CA ARG A 679 -7.69 -5.80 -18.38
C ARG A 679 -8.48 -4.50 -18.50
N ALA A 680 -9.61 -4.42 -17.82
CA ALA A 680 -10.39 -3.19 -17.74
C ALA A 680 -10.73 -2.90 -16.29
N GLY A 681 -10.73 -1.63 -15.90
CA GLY A 681 -11.14 -1.22 -14.58
C GLY A 681 -11.51 0.24 -14.54
N GLY A 682 -12.13 0.67 -13.46
CA GLY A 682 -12.49 2.07 -13.32
C GLY A 682 -13.27 2.35 -12.06
N ARG A 683 -13.46 3.65 -11.82
CA ARG A 683 -14.30 4.22 -10.78
C ARG A 683 -15.11 5.35 -11.40
N VAL A 684 -16.38 5.42 -11.06
CA VAL A 684 -17.27 6.50 -11.49
C VAL A 684 -17.94 7.07 -10.25
N ALA A 685 -17.60 8.31 -9.90
CA ALA A 685 -18.36 9.08 -8.91
C ALA A 685 -19.66 9.54 -9.56
N PHE A 686 -20.80 9.01 -9.11
CA PHE A 686 -22.13 9.31 -9.66
C PHE A 686 -22.97 10.21 -8.74
N ALA A 687 -22.55 10.38 -7.48
CA ALA A 687 -23.07 11.38 -6.55
C ALA A 687 -21.93 11.89 -5.65
N LYS A 688 -22.15 12.98 -4.90
CA LYS A 688 -21.13 13.69 -4.10
C LYS A 688 -20.22 12.76 -3.28
N HIS A 689 -20.82 11.76 -2.64
CA HIS A 689 -20.11 10.78 -1.79
C HIS A 689 -20.15 9.35 -2.36
N TRP A 690 -20.84 9.10 -3.48
CA TRP A 690 -21.04 7.74 -3.98
C TRP A 690 -20.23 7.47 -5.23
N SER A 691 -19.62 6.29 -5.27
CA SER A 691 -18.89 5.81 -6.43
C SER A 691 -19.13 4.33 -6.68
N LEU A 692 -19.22 3.99 -7.96
CA LEU A 692 -19.18 2.62 -8.44
C LEU A 692 -17.77 2.34 -8.95
N PHE A 693 -17.18 1.22 -8.56
CA PHE A 693 -15.88 0.80 -9.08
C PHE A 693 -15.91 -0.65 -9.50
N GLY A 694 -15.07 -1.01 -10.45
CA GLY A 694 -14.98 -2.38 -10.91
C GLY A 694 -13.72 -2.66 -11.70
N SER A 695 -13.43 -3.95 -11.87
CA SER A 695 -12.39 -4.41 -12.76
C SER A 695 -12.71 -5.79 -13.33
N ALA A 696 -12.19 -6.07 -14.51
CA ALA A 696 -12.28 -7.34 -15.20
C ALA A 696 -10.93 -7.68 -15.81
N ILE A 697 -10.52 -8.93 -15.67
CA ILE A 697 -9.36 -9.51 -16.35
C ILE A 697 -9.88 -10.71 -17.13
N VAL A 698 -9.64 -10.70 -18.43
CA VAL A 698 -10.09 -11.74 -19.36
C VAL A 698 -8.89 -12.23 -20.16
N ASP A 699 -8.68 -13.54 -20.15
CA ASP A 699 -7.75 -14.21 -21.04
C ASP A 699 -8.41 -14.39 -22.42
N LEU A 700 -7.74 -13.93 -23.46
CA LEU A 700 -8.16 -14.07 -24.84
C LEU A 700 -7.27 -15.07 -25.61
N THR A 701 -6.35 -15.75 -24.92
CA THR A 701 -5.41 -16.69 -25.54
C THR A 701 -6.16 -17.85 -26.17
N GLN A 702 -5.96 -18.06 -27.46
CA GLN A 702 -6.50 -19.19 -28.22
C GLN A 702 -5.42 -20.24 -28.45
N GLN A 703 -5.83 -21.46 -28.83
CA GLN A 703 -4.89 -22.51 -29.23
C GLN A 703 -3.96 -22.12 -30.39
N ARG A 704 -4.36 -21.16 -31.23
CA ARG A 704 -3.51 -20.60 -32.30
C ARG A 704 -2.38 -19.71 -31.75
N ASP A 705 -2.58 -19.10 -30.59
CA ASP A 705 -1.66 -18.15 -29.97
C ASP A 705 -0.74 -18.89 -28.98
N ASP A 706 -1.26 -19.88 -28.24
CA ASP A 706 -0.48 -20.86 -27.49
C ASP A 706 -1.04 -22.28 -27.73
N PRO A 707 -0.31 -23.19 -28.40
CA PRO A 707 -0.79 -24.56 -28.65
C PRO A 707 -1.05 -25.39 -27.39
N LEU A 708 -0.48 -25.00 -26.24
CA LEU A 708 -0.73 -25.62 -24.95
C LEU A 708 -1.99 -25.08 -24.26
N SER A 709 -2.58 -23.99 -24.77
CA SER A 709 -3.81 -23.43 -24.25
C SER A 709 -5.01 -24.31 -24.62
N GLY A 710 -5.82 -24.63 -23.61
CA GLY A 710 -7.14 -25.26 -23.76
C GLY A 710 -8.30 -24.27 -23.86
N ALA A 711 -8.02 -22.96 -23.85
CA ALA A 711 -9.02 -21.90 -23.84
C ALA A 711 -9.56 -21.58 -25.25
N ASP A 712 -10.81 -21.15 -25.33
CA ASP A 712 -11.54 -20.83 -26.58
C ASP A 712 -11.36 -19.36 -27.02
N GLY A 713 -10.49 -18.60 -26.34
CA GLY A 713 -10.24 -17.19 -26.64
C GLY A 713 -11.13 -16.20 -25.91
N PHE A 714 -11.93 -16.64 -24.94
CA PHE A 714 -12.59 -15.75 -23.97
C PHE A 714 -12.79 -16.45 -22.61
N GLU A 715 -11.74 -16.48 -21.80
CA GLU A 715 -11.81 -17.04 -20.44
C GLU A 715 -11.68 -15.92 -19.40
N PRO A 716 -12.79 -15.51 -18.74
CA PRO A 716 -12.71 -14.57 -17.63
C PRO A 716 -11.83 -15.14 -16.53
N ILE A 717 -10.87 -14.36 -16.04
CA ILE A 717 -10.01 -14.76 -14.92
C ILE A 717 -10.61 -14.25 -13.61
N ARG A 718 -10.96 -12.96 -13.59
CA ARG A 718 -11.52 -12.31 -12.40
C ARG A 718 -12.39 -11.12 -12.76
N HIS A 719 -13.53 -11.03 -12.08
CA HIS A 719 -14.34 -9.81 -12.03
C HIS A 719 -14.40 -9.24 -10.62
N ARG A 720 -14.46 -7.92 -10.52
CA ARG A 720 -14.69 -7.16 -9.29
C ARG A 720 -15.69 -6.06 -9.59
N LEU A 721 -16.67 -5.89 -8.71
CA LEU A 721 -17.60 -4.77 -8.71
C LEU A 721 -17.79 -4.32 -7.27
N GLY A 722 -17.85 -3.03 -7.02
CA GLY A 722 -18.14 -2.53 -5.70
C GLY A 722 -18.75 -1.15 -5.71
N LEU A 723 -19.48 -0.87 -4.64
CA LEU A 723 -20.11 0.40 -4.35
C LEU A 723 -19.42 0.98 -3.12
N ALA A 724 -18.93 2.21 -3.23
CA ALA A 724 -18.31 2.93 -2.12
C ALA A 724 -19.06 4.23 -1.83
N TYR A 725 -19.24 4.49 -0.54
CA TYR A 725 -19.63 5.77 0.04
C TYR A 725 -18.43 6.36 0.77
N ASP A 726 -17.97 7.53 0.35
CA ASP A 726 -16.83 8.25 0.90
C ASP A 726 -17.22 9.70 1.19
N ASP A 727 -17.28 10.07 2.46
CA ASP A 727 -17.36 11.47 2.90
C ASP A 727 -16.11 11.86 3.72
N ASP A 728 -16.15 13.02 4.36
CA ASP A 728 -15.00 13.59 5.08
C ASP A 728 -14.61 12.76 6.30
N CYS A 729 -15.57 12.04 6.92
CA CYS A 729 -15.39 11.35 8.19
C CYS A 729 -15.64 9.82 8.12
N LEU A 730 -16.23 9.29 7.05
CA LEU A 730 -16.68 7.91 6.91
C LEU A 730 -16.41 7.36 5.51
N SER A 731 -15.91 6.12 5.45
CA SER A 731 -15.75 5.34 4.23
C SER A 731 -16.41 3.97 4.40
N ILE A 732 -17.37 3.64 3.54
CA ILE A 732 -18.03 2.33 3.49
C ILE A 732 -17.89 1.78 2.07
N ALA A 733 -17.50 0.51 1.95
CA ALA A 733 -17.44 -0.17 0.65
C ALA A 733 -17.98 -1.60 0.73
N LEU A 734 -18.88 -1.93 -0.21
CA LEU A 734 -19.30 -3.30 -0.50
C LEU A 734 -18.63 -3.74 -1.80
N THR A 735 -17.91 -4.86 -1.76
CA THR A 735 -17.24 -5.41 -2.94
C THR A 735 -17.71 -6.83 -3.20
N TRP A 736 -18.13 -7.10 -4.43
CA TRP A 736 -18.24 -8.43 -4.99
C TRP A 736 -17.02 -8.73 -5.86
N ARG A 737 -16.46 -9.93 -5.72
CA ARG A 737 -15.41 -10.46 -6.58
C ARG A 737 -15.79 -11.87 -7.01
N ARG A 738 -15.48 -12.22 -8.25
CA ARG A 738 -15.59 -13.58 -8.76
C ARG A 738 -14.28 -14.03 -9.37
N ASP A 739 -13.73 -15.11 -8.84
CA ASP A 739 -12.60 -15.84 -9.42
C ASP A 739 -13.12 -17.03 -10.24
N TYR A 740 -12.59 -17.23 -11.44
CA TYR A 740 -13.08 -18.24 -12.39
C TYR A 740 -12.20 -19.49 -12.47
N ALA A 741 -10.92 -19.37 -12.10
CA ALA A 741 -9.97 -20.48 -12.05
C ALA A 741 -9.91 -21.10 -10.65
N ASP A 742 -9.84 -22.44 -10.61
CA ASP A 742 -9.50 -23.19 -9.40
C ASP A 742 -7.97 -23.24 -9.25
N THR A 743 -7.44 -23.11 -8.05
CA THR A 743 -6.01 -23.34 -7.81
C THR A 743 -5.75 -24.00 -6.45
N GLY A 744 -5.74 -25.33 -6.46
CA GLY A 744 -5.61 -26.13 -5.25
C GLY A 744 -6.78 -25.93 -4.28
N ASP A 745 -6.50 -25.60 -3.02
CA ASP A 745 -7.54 -25.30 -2.02
C ASP A 745 -8.38 -24.05 -2.35
N ALA A 746 -7.88 -23.14 -3.20
CA ALA A 746 -8.61 -21.94 -3.60
C ALA A 746 -9.61 -22.30 -4.71
N ARG A 747 -10.90 -22.21 -4.41
CA ARG A 747 -11.98 -22.56 -5.34
C ARG A 747 -12.48 -21.33 -6.11
N ARG A 748 -12.74 -21.50 -7.40
CA ARG A 748 -13.48 -20.56 -8.23
C ARG A 748 -14.81 -20.24 -7.57
N GLY A 749 -15.24 -18.99 -7.53
CA GLY A 749 -16.43 -18.63 -6.78
C GLY A 749 -16.60 -17.14 -6.59
N ASN A 750 -17.73 -16.79 -5.96
CA ASN A 750 -18.00 -15.42 -5.53
C ASN A 750 -17.45 -15.22 -4.12
N SER A 751 -16.88 -14.03 -3.89
CA SER A 751 -16.55 -13.51 -2.58
C SER A 751 -17.17 -12.12 -2.43
N PHE A 752 -17.76 -11.86 -1.27
CA PHE A 752 -18.31 -10.56 -0.88
C PHE A 752 -17.51 -10.03 0.30
N SER A 753 -17.15 -8.76 0.28
CA SER A 753 -16.52 -8.10 1.42
C SER A 753 -17.21 -6.79 1.75
N PHE A 754 -17.32 -6.52 3.05
CA PHE A 754 -17.82 -5.27 3.59
C PHE A 754 -16.71 -4.60 4.37
N ARG A 755 -16.35 -3.38 3.98
CA ARG A 755 -15.33 -2.57 4.65
C ARG A 755 -15.95 -1.29 5.16
N ILE A 756 -15.63 -0.95 6.40
CA ILE A 756 -15.96 0.33 7.01
C ILE A 756 -14.68 0.94 7.59
N ALA A 757 -14.54 2.25 7.48
CA ALA A 757 -13.44 3.00 8.05
C ALA A 757 -13.96 4.36 8.55
N PHE A 758 -13.70 4.65 9.82
CA PHE A 758 -13.96 5.95 10.42
C PHE A 758 -12.69 6.79 10.30
N ARG A 759 -12.77 7.93 9.64
CA ARG A 759 -11.67 8.90 9.59
C ARG A 759 -11.68 9.72 10.87
N ASN A 760 -10.50 10.18 11.33
CA ASN A 760 -10.32 10.97 12.55
C ASN A 760 -10.56 10.25 13.89
N LEU A 761 -10.83 8.93 13.92
CA LEU A 761 -10.60 8.13 15.12
C LEU A 761 -9.13 7.71 15.11
N GLY A 762 -8.30 8.30 15.99
CA GLY A 762 -6.84 8.10 16.07
C GLY A 762 -6.40 6.72 16.56
N PHE A 763 -6.96 5.65 15.99
CA PHE A 763 -6.50 4.27 16.16
C PHE A 763 -5.55 3.86 15.04
#